data_AF-A0A2E4EKB3-F1
#
_entry.id   AF-A0A2E4EKB3-F1
#
_cell.length_a   1.000
_cell.length_b   1.000
_cell.length_c   1.000
_cell.angle_alpha   90.00
_cell.angle_beta   90.00
_cell.angle_gamma   90.00
#
_symmetry.space_group_name_H-M   'P 1'
#
loop_
_entity.id
_entity.type
_entity.pdbx_description
1 polymer ?
#
loop_
_entity_poly.entity_id
_entity_poly.type
_entity_poly.pdbx_seq_one_letter_code
_entity_poly.pdbx_strand_id
1 'polypeptide(L)'
;MKNLILRILVCFYVITGYSQVDESDNPCIFDHTTNNRKHVELSELKIQAAIKQAEWKSHAESSDIIRTIPVVVHVIHNGGSENISEAQIQSQIQILNEDYGKISGTNGDGNGVDTRIRFCLAKIDPKGRCTNGIVRVKSSLTNHQSYQRAMLKELSFWDNEKYLNIYTVKSINGNVGGYSSFPDGPAEEDGFVVRHNLFGNLGSASSSIGRTASHELGHWLGLYHTFNNGCGIDLCTDGDYVCDTPPQSLPSYNCDTLNTCSNDFPDLNDQKENYMNYTPDTCKNMFTNGQRLRIKATLDTIRKQIWQYSNLVSTGCDSNYITPTICPVTADFVTLSRNICIGNSVYFMDKSLNQPNAWQWTFAGGTPASSNNQNPTVTYSTPGIYSVKLVVSDSNSMDSTEVQGYITVKLPGVGDALSYKEDFDSGIYPPLFLTVVNNDGGVTWEIDSLASVSGNYSIKINNLINTNYGSTDELVLPNFNLSTAHPDSNIFMSFKWAYAKSDSTFSDELLVLLSTDCGVNYNRVFNRRQNALATGPTQSTPFIPDSTQWKKAFIPLNNYRSETYMELKIVNLTDGGNNLYIDDIYVGDGSLATTSTSDVSLSLYDINLYPNPSYGNITLEYTFQQAHDLKIDIYDLKGKLILEFNEGVKQAGNHQIFLTTNNIEQGMYLVKIRTEREEKFVRLMIMD
;
A
#
# COMPACT_ATOMS: atom_id res chain seq x y z
N MET A 1 -7.17 0.41 -78.44
CA MET A 1 -8.11 -0.30 -77.55
C MET A 1 -7.80 0.18 -76.13
N LYS A 2 -8.55 1.18 -75.62
CA LYS A 2 -9.55 1.07 -74.52
C LYS A 2 -8.92 0.48 -73.25
N ASN A 3 -8.84 1.09 -72.05
CA ASN A 3 -9.47 2.24 -71.37
C ASN A 3 -8.48 2.73 -70.25
N LEU A 4 -8.26 4.02 -69.95
CA LEU A 4 -9.10 4.95 -69.11
C LEU A 4 -9.29 4.39 -67.67
N ILE A 5 -8.88 4.99 -66.53
CA ILE A 5 -9.18 6.32 -65.95
C ILE A 5 -8.35 6.59 -64.64
N LEU A 6 -7.99 7.88 -64.42
CA LEU A 6 -7.64 8.68 -63.19
C LEU A 6 -6.76 8.09 -62.06
N ARG A 7 -5.57 8.63 -61.73
CA ARG A 7 -5.20 9.93 -61.09
C ARG A 7 -5.81 10.19 -59.71
N ILE A 8 -4.98 10.34 -58.67
CA ILE A 8 -4.70 11.60 -57.95
C ILE A 8 -3.51 11.44 -56.97
N LEU A 9 -2.62 12.44 -56.99
CA LEU A 9 -1.50 12.69 -56.07
C LEU A 9 -1.98 12.93 -54.63
N VAL A 10 -1.21 12.48 -53.63
CA VAL A 10 -1.22 13.11 -52.29
C VAL A 10 0.21 13.36 -51.84
N CYS A 11 0.47 14.63 -51.52
CA CYS A 11 1.67 15.19 -50.93
C CYS A 11 2.02 14.55 -49.58
N PHE A 12 3.31 14.27 -49.36
CA PHE A 12 3.87 14.12 -48.03
C PHE A 12 4.03 15.51 -47.38
N TYR A 13 3.18 15.81 -46.40
CA TYR A 13 3.39 16.91 -45.46
C TYR A 13 4.01 16.34 -44.19
N VAL A 14 5.17 16.86 -43.82
CA VAL A 14 5.81 16.64 -42.53
C VAL A 14 4.98 17.38 -41.49
N ILE A 15 4.40 16.64 -40.53
CA ILE A 15 3.84 17.22 -39.31
C ILE A 15 4.66 16.70 -38.14
N THR A 16 5.43 17.61 -37.56
CA THR A 16 5.99 17.49 -36.22
C THR A 16 4.85 17.53 -35.21
N GLY A 17 4.39 16.36 -34.78
CA GLY A 17 3.46 16.23 -33.67
C GLY A 17 4.19 16.26 -32.34
N TYR A 18 4.21 17.42 -31.68
CA TYR A 18 4.29 17.46 -30.22
C TYR A 18 3.03 16.78 -29.68
N SER A 19 3.13 15.58 -29.10
CA SER A 19 2.04 15.04 -28.29
C SER A 19 2.05 15.79 -26.96
N GLN A 20 1.08 16.69 -26.76
CA GLN A 20 0.68 17.04 -25.40
C GLN A 20 0.10 15.77 -24.79
N VAL A 21 0.75 15.30 -23.72
CA VAL A 21 0.23 14.26 -22.85
C VAL A 21 -0.96 14.90 -22.12
N ASP A 22 -2.17 14.46 -22.46
CA ASP A 22 -3.35 14.76 -21.67
C ASP A 22 -3.29 13.80 -20.46
N GLU A 23 -2.62 14.26 -19.40
CA GLU A 23 -2.57 13.60 -18.09
C GLU A 23 -3.96 13.72 -17.45
N SER A 24 -4.81 12.73 -17.69
CA SER A 24 -6.08 12.60 -16.97
C SER A 24 -5.80 12.24 -15.51
N ASP A 25 -5.82 13.25 -14.64
CA ASP A 25 -5.83 13.10 -13.18
C ASP A 25 -7.03 12.21 -12.77
N ASN A 26 -6.76 11.10 -12.08
CA ASN A 26 -7.80 10.21 -11.58
C ASN A 26 -8.14 10.63 -10.13
N PRO A 27 -9.27 11.31 -9.85
CA PRO A 27 -9.42 12.15 -8.66
C PRO A 27 -9.44 11.39 -7.33
N CYS A 28 -10.05 10.20 -7.30
CA CYS A 28 -10.12 9.33 -6.13
C CYS A 28 -10.16 7.86 -6.59
N ILE A 29 -9.54 6.94 -5.83
CA ILE A 29 -9.41 5.51 -6.16
C ILE A 29 -10.27 4.63 -5.24
N PHE A 30 -11.00 5.23 -4.29
CA PHE A 30 -11.44 4.50 -3.11
C PHE A 30 -12.84 3.85 -3.20
N ASP A 31 -13.61 4.15 -4.24
CA ASP A 31 -14.93 3.51 -4.43
C ASP A 31 -14.89 2.02 -4.72
N HIS A 32 -13.76 1.53 -5.24
CA HIS A 32 -13.61 0.12 -5.58
C HIS A 32 -12.75 -0.66 -4.58
N THR A 33 -12.22 -0.02 -3.53
CA THR A 33 -11.28 -0.67 -2.61
C THR A 33 -11.49 -0.25 -1.15
N THR A 34 -12.52 -0.78 -0.49
CA THR A 34 -12.66 -0.68 0.98
C THR A 34 -12.85 -2.02 1.68
N ASN A 35 -11.72 -2.54 2.13
CA ASN A 35 -11.30 -3.05 3.45
C ASN A 35 -12.27 -3.16 4.63
N ASN A 36 -13.55 -3.44 4.43
CA ASN A 36 -14.43 -4.06 5.41
C ASN A 36 -15.85 -3.97 4.86
N ARG A 37 -16.17 -4.81 3.87
CA ARG A 37 -17.54 -4.82 3.32
C ARG A 37 -18.57 -4.92 4.45
N LYS A 38 -18.27 -5.70 5.50
CA LYS A 38 -19.12 -5.84 6.69
C LYS A 38 -19.24 -4.58 7.56
N HIS A 39 -18.16 -3.81 7.82
CA HIS A 39 -18.28 -2.58 8.61
C HIS A 39 -18.93 -1.46 7.82
N VAL A 40 -18.58 -1.32 6.54
CA VAL A 40 -19.22 -0.36 5.64
C VAL A 40 -20.71 -0.73 5.45
N GLU A 41 -21.06 -2.00 5.27
CA GLU A 41 -22.45 -2.48 5.25
C GLU A 41 -23.17 -2.23 6.58
N LEU A 42 -22.53 -2.48 7.73
CA LEU A 42 -23.11 -2.17 9.05
C LEU A 42 -23.33 -0.67 9.23
N SER A 43 -22.37 0.15 8.79
CA SER A 43 -22.47 1.61 8.82
C SER A 43 -23.61 2.09 7.91
N GLU A 44 -23.74 1.49 6.73
CA GLU A 44 -24.79 1.75 5.76
C GLU A 44 -26.16 1.43 6.37
N LEU A 45 -26.31 0.26 6.98
CA LEU A 45 -27.54 -0.15 7.66
C LEU A 45 -27.90 0.81 8.80
N LYS A 46 -26.93 1.29 9.58
CA LYS A 46 -27.17 2.29 10.64
C LYS A 46 -27.64 3.63 10.06
N ILE A 47 -26.97 4.12 9.02
CA ILE A 47 -27.30 5.39 8.36
C ILE A 47 -28.69 5.32 7.74
N GLN A 48 -28.99 4.28 6.96
CA GLN A 48 -30.29 4.06 6.34
C GLN A 48 -31.41 3.91 7.37
N ALA A 49 -31.16 3.16 8.46
CA ALA A 49 -32.12 3.03 9.54
C ALA A 49 -32.41 4.38 10.22
N ALA A 50 -31.39 5.22 10.41
CA ALA A 50 -31.55 6.55 10.99
C ALA A 50 -32.31 7.51 10.07
N ILE A 51 -32.07 7.47 8.75
CA ILE A 51 -32.83 8.24 7.77
C ILE A 51 -34.31 7.84 7.82
N LYS A 52 -34.62 6.54 7.72
CA LYS A 52 -36.00 6.02 7.79
C LYS A 52 -36.69 6.36 9.11
N GLN A 53 -35.97 6.29 10.24
CA GLN A 53 -36.53 6.69 11.53
C GLN A 53 -36.81 8.20 11.61
N ALA A 54 -35.95 9.04 11.02
CA ALA A 54 -36.16 10.48 10.98
C ALA A 54 -37.36 10.86 10.12
N GLU A 55 -37.57 10.18 8.98
CA GLU A 55 -38.77 10.32 8.15
C GLU A 55 -40.04 9.95 8.91
N TRP A 56 -40.02 8.85 9.69
CA TRP A 56 -41.16 8.45 10.54
C TRP A 56 -41.43 9.43 11.69
N LYS A 57 -40.37 9.96 12.31
CA LYS A 57 -40.45 10.92 13.42
C LYS A 57 -40.81 12.34 12.98
N SER A 58 -40.90 12.64 11.69
CA SER A 58 -41.23 13.98 11.15
C SER A 58 -42.59 14.55 11.58
N HIS A 59 -43.38 13.83 12.39
CA HIS A 59 -44.54 14.36 13.13
C HIS A 59 -44.20 14.95 14.51
N ALA A 60 -42.92 14.97 14.92
CA ALA A 60 -42.42 15.64 16.11
C ALA A 60 -41.10 16.37 15.78
N GLU A 61 -41.09 17.69 15.99
CA GLU A 61 -40.00 18.63 15.63
C GLU A 61 -38.59 18.10 15.95
N SER A 62 -37.84 17.72 14.90
CA SER A 62 -36.39 17.55 14.96
C SER A 62 -35.77 18.93 14.72
N SER A 63 -35.12 19.52 15.72
CA SER A 63 -34.46 20.82 15.60
C SER A 63 -33.37 20.82 14.51
N ASP A 64 -33.53 21.67 13.50
CA ASP A 64 -32.57 21.92 12.41
C ASP A 64 -31.36 22.73 12.91
N ILE A 65 -30.49 22.08 13.70
CA ILE A 65 -29.33 22.70 14.34
C ILE A 65 -28.08 22.67 13.47
N ILE A 66 -27.26 23.71 13.58
CA ILE A 66 -25.91 23.73 13.01
C ILE A 66 -24.99 22.87 13.88
N ARG A 67 -24.26 21.94 13.26
CA ARG A 67 -23.27 21.07 13.90
C ARG A 67 -21.86 21.55 13.54
N THR A 68 -21.11 21.99 14.54
CA THR A 68 -19.70 22.34 14.36
C THR A 68 -18.83 21.10 14.57
N ILE A 69 -17.85 20.90 13.70
CA ILE A 69 -16.87 19.81 13.75
C ILE A 69 -15.48 20.41 14.03
N PRO A 70 -14.84 20.07 15.15
CA PRO A 70 -13.46 20.45 15.43
C PRO A 70 -12.49 19.74 14.48
N VAL A 71 -11.52 20.47 13.93
CA VAL A 71 -10.58 19.99 12.91
C VAL A 71 -9.15 20.14 13.37
N VAL A 72 -8.32 19.15 13.06
CA VAL A 72 -6.85 19.26 13.11
C VAL A 72 -6.28 18.96 11.74
N VAL A 73 -5.30 19.76 11.31
CA VAL A 73 -4.60 19.57 10.03
C VAL A 73 -3.16 19.13 10.28
N HIS A 74 -2.82 17.94 9.81
CA HIS A 74 -1.49 17.33 9.88
C HIS A 74 -0.75 17.55 8.55
N VAL A 75 0.18 18.49 8.55
CA VAL A 75 1.02 18.78 7.38
C VAL A 75 2.23 17.84 7.39
N ILE A 76 2.22 16.84 6.52
CA ILE A 76 3.35 15.92 6.34
C ILE A 76 4.20 16.44 5.17
N HIS A 77 5.45 16.78 5.43
CA HIS A 77 6.29 17.47 4.44
C HIS A 77 7.76 17.04 4.48
N ASN A 78 8.51 17.36 3.43
CA ASN A 78 9.98 17.32 3.42
C ASN A 78 10.61 18.71 3.54
N GLY A 79 9.78 19.75 3.66
CA GLY A 79 10.20 21.16 3.75
C GLY A 79 10.13 21.90 2.41
N GLY A 80 9.53 21.28 1.39
CA GLY A 80 9.23 21.92 0.12
C GLY A 80 7.92 22.70 0.15
N SER A 81 7.30 22.87 -1.03
CA SER A 81 6.03 23.58 -1.20
C SER A 81 4.85 22.89 -0.50
N GLU A 82 4.99 21.62 -0.14
CA GLU A 82 4.03 20.88 0.65
C GLU A 82 4.00 21.26 2.14
N ASN A 83 5.01 22.01 2.63
CA ASN A 83 4.97 22.62 3.95
C ASN A 83 4.11 23.90 3.93
N ILE A 84 2.81 23.73 3.69
CA ILE A 84 1.87 24.80 3.37
C ILE A 84 1.70 25.82 4.50
N SER A 85 1.47 27.09 4.15
CA SER A 85 1.26 28.16 5.14
C SER A 85 -0.02 27.97 5.95
N GLU A 86 -0.07 28.56 7.14
CA GLU A 86 -1.31 28.62 7.94
C GLU A 86 -2.44 29.34 7.18
N ALA A 87 -2.12 30.38 6.38
CA ALA A 87 -3.11 31.07 5.56
C ALA A 87 -3.77 30.15 4.53
N GLN A 88 -2.98 29.27 3.90
CA GLN A 88 -3.51 28.27 2.96
C GLN A 88 -4.44 27.27 3.68
N ILE A 89 -4.07 26.82 4.88
CA ILE A 89 -4.92 25.94 5.69
C ILE A 89 -6.24 26.66 6.07
N GLN A 90 -6.15 27.88 6.55
CA GLN A 90 -7.34 28.69 6.89
C GLN A 90 -8.25 28.89 5.67
N SER A 91 -7.68 29.11 4.48
CA SER A 91 -8.46 29.22 3.24
C SER A 91 -9.26 27.96 2.94
N GLN A 92 -8.72 26.77 3.19
CA GLN A 92 -9.46 25.53 3.02
C GLN A 92 -10.59 25.38 4.04
N ILE A 93 -10.36 25.76 5.30
CA ILE A 93 -11.39 25.70 6.35
C ILE A 93 -12.52 26.68 6.03
N GLN A 94 -12.22 27.84 5.47
CA GLN A 94 -13.22 28.76 4.94
C GLN A 94 -14.00 28.10 3.80
N ILE A 95 -13.33 27.54 2.80
CA ILE A 95 -13.96 26.84 1.67
C ILE A 95 -14.91 25.72 2.14
N LEU A 96 -14.50 24.89 3.11
CA LEU A 96 -15.37 23.83 3.64
C LEU A 96 -16.63 24.42 4.30
N ASN A 97 -16.50 25.55 5.02
CA ASN A 97 -17.66 26.24 5.60
C ASN A 97 -18.57 26.87 4.52
N GLU A 98 -18.00 27.35 3.41
CA GLU A 98 -18.73 27.89 2.27
C GLU A 98 -19.56 26.80 1.57
N ASP A 99 -18.93 25.66 1.29
CA ASP A 99 -19.50 24.56 0.50
C ASP A 99 -20.58 23.82 1.25
N TYR A 100 -20.28 23.41 2.49
CA TYR A 100 -21.24 22.72 3.33
C TYR A 100 -22.29 23.66 3.90
N GLY A 101 -21.97 24.94 4.02
CA GLY A 101 -22.87 25.96 4.53
C GLY A 101 -23.77 26.61 3.50
N LYS A 102 -23.54 26.37 2.20
CA LYS A 102 -24.18 27.11 1.10
C LYS A 102 -24.16 28.61 1.35
N ILE A 103 -22.98 29.14 1.69
CA ILE A 103 -22.85 30.52 2.16
C ILE A 103 -23.03 31.50 1.00
N SER A 104 -23.99 32.42 1.14
CA SER A 104 -24.39 33.28 0.02
C SER A 104 -23.27 34.17 -0.50
N GLY A 105 -23.14 34.28 -1.82
CA GLY A 105 -22.11 35.08 -2.49
C GLY A 105 -20.72 34.44 -2.56
N THR A 106 -20.60 33.16 -2.20
CA THR A 106 -19.35 32.39 -2.29
C THR A 106 -19.43 31.33 -3.39
N ASN A 107 -18.34 30.65 -3.71
CA ASN A 107 -18.35 29.54 -4.68
C ASN A 107 -19.20 28.34 -4.18
N GLY A 108 -19.55 28.30 -2.90
CA GLY A 108 -20.47 27.32 -2.31
C GLY A 108 -21.95 27.65 -2.48
N ASP A 109 -22.31 28.84 -2.99
CA ASP A 109 -23.71 29.28 -3.16
C ASP A 109 -24.37 28.73 -4.43
N GLY A 110 -24.18 27.43 -4.73
CA GLY A 110 -24.81 26.77 -5.87
C GLY A 110 -26.30 26.48 -5.68
N ASN A 111 -26.83 25.59 -6.52
CA ASN A 111 -28.25 25.18 -6.48
C ASN A 111 -28.56 24.11 -5.40
N GLY A 112 -27.59 23.77 -4.56
CA GLY A 112 -27.73 22.79 -3.48
C GLY A 112 -28.41 23.32 -2.23
N VAL A 113 -28.17 22.64 -1.11
CA VAL A 113 -28.71 23.00 0.22
C VAL A 113 -27.61 23.28 1.25
N ASP A 114 -27.92 24.08 2.28
CA ASP A 114 -27.09 24.16 3.49
C ASP A 114 -27.21 22.83 4.25
N THR A 115 -26.09 22.13 4.39
CA THR A 115 -26.01 20.83 5.08
C THR A 115 -26.09 20.96 6.61
N ARG A 116 -26.04 22.20 7.13
CA ARG A 116 -25.99 22.54 8.55
C ARG A 116 -24.75 22.05 9.29
N ILE A 117 -23.64 21.80 8.59
CA ILE A 117 -22.36 21.52 9.25
C ILE A 117 -21.38 22.67 9.04
N ARG A 118 -20.55 22.92 10.05
CA ARG A 118 -19.49 23.94 10.04
C ARG A 118 -18.22 23.38 10.63
N PHE A 119 -17.09 23.98 10.29
CA PHE A 119 -15.77 23.51 10.67
C PHE A 119 -15.00 24.57 11.41
N CYS A 120 -14.33 24.15 12.47
CA CYS A 120 -13.49 25.01 13.29
C CYS A 120 -12.13 24.33 13.49
N LEU A 121 -11.04 25.03 13.17
CA LEU A 121 -9.72 24.58 13.59
C LEU A 121 -9.68 24.54 15.11
N ALA A 122 -9.36 23.36 15.65
CA ALA A 122 -9.27 23.12 17.07
C ALA A 122 -8.37 24.16 17.74
N LYS A 123 -8.83 24.67 18.87
CA LYS A 123 -8.09 25.64 19.68
C LYS A 123 -7.52 25.04 20.95
N ILE A 124 -7.91 23.81 21.28
CA ILE A 124 -7.39 23.02 22.39
C ILE A 124 -6.94 21.65 21.87
N ASP A 125 -5.70 21.27 22.21
CA ASP A 125 -5.07 19.99 21.85
C ASP A 125 -5.60 18.82 22.71
N PRO A 126 -5.28 17.56 22.39
CA PRO A 126 -5.75 16.41 23.17
C PRO A 126 -5.30 16.39 24.64
N LYS A 127 -4.29 17.18 25.02
CA LYS A 127 -3.78 17.32 26.39
C LYS A 127 -4.37 18.54 27.12
N GLY A 128 -5.34 19.25 26.52
CA GLY A 128 -6.01 20.40 27.13
C GLY A 128 -5.25 21.72 27.01
N ARG A 129 -4.23 21.80 26.15
CA ARG A 129 -3.40 23.01 25.93
C ARG A 129 -3.88 23.75 24.69
N CYS A 130 -3.67 25.07 24.64
CA CYS A 130 -4.07 25.83 23.47
C CYS A 130 -3.26 25.41 22.22
N THR A 131 -3.85 25.56 21.05
CA THR A 131 -3.25 25.23 19.75
C THR A 131 -3.87 26.07 18.63
N ASN A 132 -3.20 26.16 17.48
CA ASN A 132 -3.80 26.65 16.24
C ASN A 132 -4.48 25.54 15.41
N GLY A 133 -4.45 24.29 15.89
CA GLY A 133 -5.06 23.14 15.22
C GLY A 133 -4.23 22.60 14.06
N ILE A 134 -2.94 22.92 14.01
CA ILE A 134 -2.03 22.52 12.92
C ILE A 134 -0.83 21.78 13.52
N VAL A 135 -0.62 20.54 13.06
CA VAL A 135 0.56 19.73 13.35
C VAL A 135 1.43 19.72 12.10
N ARG A 136 2.75 19.82 12.26
CA ARG A 136 3.71 19.70 11.13
C ARG A 136 4.70 18.60 11.44
N VAL A 137 4.87 17.66 10.50
CA VAL A 137 5.81 16.54 10.65
C VAL A 137 6.69 16.44 9.42
N LYS A 138 8.01 16.47 9.63
CA LYS A 138 8.98 16.33 8.54
C LYS A 138 9.27 14.86 8.22
N SER A 139 8.62 14.31 7.20
CA SER A 139 8.72 12.89 6.81
C SER A 139 8.67 12.67 5.30
N SER A 140 9.43 11.68 4.84
CA SER A 140 9.40 11.22 3.44
C SER A 140 8.05 10.64 3.02
N LEU A 141 7.23 10.19 3.97
CA LEU A 141 5.86 9.71 3.75
C LEU A 141 4.90 10.77 3.18
N THR A 142 5.34 12.03 3.07
CA THR A 142 4.64 13.02 2.23
C THR A 142 4.51 12.56 0.76
N ASN A 143 5.35 11.63 0.32
CA ASN A 143 5.14 10.86 -0.90
C ASN A 143 4.93 9.40 -0.48
N HIS A 144 3.71 8.90 -0.60
CA HIS A 144 3.40 7.55 -0.13
C HIS A 144 2.54 6.77 -1.13
N GLN A 145 2.65 5.45 -1.03
CA GLN A 145 1.81 4.48 -1.75
C GLN A 145 0.60 4.09 -0.90
N SER A 146 -0.42 3.48 -1.53
CA SER A 146 -1.65 3.08 -0.82
C SER A 146 -1.42 2.15 0.37
N TYR A 147 -0.40 1.28 0.34
CA TYR A 147 -0.08 0.39 1.46
C TYR A 147 0.61 1.10 2.64
N GLN A 148 0.99 2.38 2.49
CA GLN A 148 1.72 3.15 3.50
C GLN A 148 0.81 4.11 4.29
N ARG A 149 -0.52 4.00 4.12
CA ARG A 149 -1.52 4.89 4.74
C ARG A 149 -1.51 4.81 6.26
N ALA A 150 -1.48 3.60 6.82
CA ALA A 150 -1.39 3.40 8.27
C ALA A 150 -0.11 4.05 8.83
N MET A 151 1.04 3.84 8.18
CA MET A 151 2.30 4.47 8.59
C MET A 151 2.26 6.00 8.51
N LEU A 152 1.56 6.58 7.51
CA LEU A 152 1.38 8.03 7.41
C LEU A 152 0.61 8.55 8.63
N LYS A 153 -0.49 7.88 9.01
CA LYS A 153 -1.34 8.30 10.13
C LYS A 153 -0.69 8.04 11.49
N GLU A 154 0.21 7.05 11.59
CA GLU A 154 1.02 6.83 12.79
C GLU A 154 1.95 8.02 13.13
N LEU A 155 2.35 8.82 12.13
CA LEU A 155 3.16 10.02 12.36
C LEU A 155 2.44 11.05 13.25
N SER A 156 1.13 11.19 13.12
CA SER A 156 0.35 12.13 13.91
C SER A 156 -1.13 11.78 13.85
N PHE A 157 -1.73 11.56 15.02
CA PHE A 157 -3.14 11.25 15.14
C PHE A 157 -3.70 11.92 16.40
N TRP A 158 -4.86 12.57 16.30
CA TRP A 158 -5.64 13.04 17.44
C TRP A 158 -6.93 12.23 17.53
N ASP A 159 -7.45 12.06 18.75
CA ASP A 159 -8.69 11.30 19.06
C ASP A 159 -9.83 11.61 18.07
N ASN A 160 -10.17 10.63 17.23
CA ASN A 160 -11.13 10.77 16.13
C ASN A 160 -12.59 10.90 16.61
N GLU A 161 -12.88 10.63 17.89
CA GLU A 161 -14.19 10.95 18.47
C GLU A 161 -14.33 12.46 18.74
N LYS A 162 -13.21 13.18 18.85
CA LYS A 162 -13.17 14.61 19.19
C LYS A 162 -12.76 15.52 18.05
N TYR A 163 -11.89 15.03 17.15
CA TYR A 163 -11.29 15.83 16.09
C TYR A 163 -11.41 15.11 14.74
N LEU A 164 -11.77 15.87 13.70
CA LEU A 164 -11.59 15.45 12.32
C LEU A 164 -10.11 15.62 11.96
N ASN A 165 -9.43 14.50 11.71
CA ASN A 165 -8.04 14.46 11.27
C ASN A 165 -7.96 14.68 9.75
N ILE A 166 -7.29 15.75 9.33
CA ILE A 166 -7.03 16.05 7.92
C ILE A 166 -5.54 16.01 7.68
N TYR A 167 -5.07 15.30 6.66
CA TYR A 167 -3.65 15.23 6.33
C TYR A 167 -3.37 15.91 5.00
N THR A 168 -2.29 16.68 4.93
CA THR A 168 -1.81 17.26 3.67
C THR A 168 -0.45 16.68 3.30
N VAL A 169 -0.32 16.22 2.06
CA VAL A 169 0.86 15.50 1.56
C VAL A 169 1.30 16.02 0.19
N LYS A 170 2.50 15.64 -0.28
CA LYS A 170 3.02 15.99 -1.60
C LYS A 170 2.37 15.18 -2.72
N SER A 171 2.36 13.85 -2.57
CA SER A 171 1.83 12.92 -3.58
C SER A 171 1.25 11.66 -2.94
N ILE A 172 0.30 11.05 -3.67
CA ILE A 172 -0.44 9.85 -3.25
C ILE A 172 -0.45 8.92 -4.47
N ASN A 173 0.21 7.77 -4.39
CA ASN A 173 0.15 6.68 -5.38
C ASN A 173 0.05 7.16 -6.86
N GLY A 174 0.96 8.06 -7.28
CA GLY A 174 0.86 8.74 -8.59
C GLY A 174 -0.06 9.98 -8.57
N ASN A 175 -1.07 10.00 -9.44
CA ASN A 175 -1.92 11.18 -9.74
C ASN A 175 -3.21 11.29 -8.91
N VAL A 176 -3.30 10.59 -7.77
CA VAL A 176 -4.51 10.65 -6.91
C VAL A 176 -4.57 12.00 -6.17
N GLY A 177 -5.74 12.66 -6.18
CA GLY A 177 -5.93 13.97 -5.56
C GLY A 177 -6.10 13.92 -4.04
N GLY A 178 -6.85 12.93 -3.56
CA GLY A 178 -7.13 12.67 -2.15
C GLY A 178 -7.67 11.27 -1.89
N TYR A 179 -7.84 10.93 -0.62
CA TYR A 179 -8.60 9.76 -0.18
C TYR A 179 -9.14 9.96 1.23
N SER A 180 -10.17 9.21 1.59
CA SER A 180 -10.91 9.37 2.85
C SER A 180 -11.30 8.03 3.47
N SER A 181 -11.35 7.97 4.80
CA SER A 181 -11.96 6.85 5.51
C SER A 181 -13.48 6.95 5.49
N PHE A 182 -14.19 5.88 5.14
CA PHE A 182 -15.64 5.80 5.36
C PHE A 182 -15.98 5.64 6.86
N PRO A 183 -17.22 5.96 7.28
CA PRO A 183 -17.69 5.73 8.65
C PRO A 183 -17.51 4.26 9.11
N ASP A 184 -17.31 4.07 10.42
CA ASP A 184 -17.01 2.77 11.07
C ASP A 184 -15.72 2.05 10.60
N GLY A 185 -14.82 2.74 9.88
CA GLY A 185 -13.46 2.25 9.62
C GLY A 185 -12.55 2.23 10.88
N PRO A 186 -11.32 1.71 10.77
CA PRO A 186 -10.37 1.68 11.89
C PRO A 186 -10.13 3.09 12.46
N ALA A 187 -10.11 3.22 13.79
CA ALA A 187 -10.09 4.53 14.45
C ALA A 187 -8.79 5.28 14.18
N GLU A 188 -7.66 4.57 14.23
CA GLU A 188 -6.31 5.01 13.92
C GLU A 188 -6.14 5.45 12.47
N GLU A 189 -7.02 4.97 11.58
CA GLU A 189 -7.06 5.34 10.17
C GLU A 189 -8.21 6.28 9.83
N ASP A 190 -8.90 6.87 10.81
CA ASP A 190 -9.99 7.81 10.53
C ASP A 190 -9.47 9.16 9.98
N GLY A 191 -10.32 9.85 9.21
CA GLY A 191 -10.02 11.12 8.57
C GLY A 191 -9.55 10.97 7.12
N PHE A 192 -9.20 12.09 6.49
CA PHE A 192 -8.92 12.12 5.06
C PHE A 192 -7.60 12.82 4.72
N VAL A 193 -7.08 12.54 3.53
CA VAL A 193 -5.78 12.99 3.05
C VAL A 193 -5.95 13.66 1.71
N VAL A 194 -5.32 14.82 1.53
CA VAL A 194 -5.39 15.60 0.29
C VAL A 194 -3.99 16.07 -0.09
N ARG A 195 -3.72 16.14 -1.40
CA ARG A 195 -2.48 16.75 -1.87
C ARG A 195 -2.44 18.24 -1.57
N HIS A 196 -1.27 18.72 -1.16
CA HIS A 196 -1.06 20.11 -0.75
C HIS A 196 -1.40 21.15 -1.84
N ASN A 197 -1.32 20.79 -3.12
CA ASN A 197 -1.67 21.68 -4.24
C ASN A 197 -3.17 21.68 -4.59
N LEU A 198 -3.97 20.88 -3.88
CA LEU A 198 -5.43 20.80 -3.98
C LEU A 198 -6.13 21.16 -2.65
N PHE A 199 -5.36 21.64 -1.67
CA PHE A 199 -5.84 22.01 -0.35
C PHE A 199 -5.78 23.53 -0.15
N GLY A 200 -6.94 24.17 -0.19
CA GLY A 200 -7.13 25.61 -0.16
C GLY A 200 -7.09 26.23 -1.56
N ASN A 201 -6.98 27.56 -1.59
CA ASN A 201 -6.88 28.36 -2.82
C ASN A 201 -5.72 29.39 -2.77
N LEU A 202 -4.79 29.20 -1.83
CA LEU A 202 -3.60 30.02 -1.64
C LEU A 202 -2.32 29.17 -1.73
N GLY A 203 -1.16 29.82 -1.78
CA GLY A 203 0.13 29.14 -1.70
C GLY A 203 0.32 28.12 -2.82
N SER A 204 0.60 26.86 -2.47
CA SER A 204 0.77 25.79 -3.47
C SER A 204 -0.52 25.39 -4.18
N ALA A 205 -1.67 25.82 -3.66
CA ALA A 205 -3.00 25.53 -4.19
C ALA A 205 -3.63 26.77 -4.87
N SER A 206 -2.83 27.74 -5.33
CA SER A 206 -3.36 28.99 -5.91
C SER A 206 -4.21 28.80 -7.18
N SER A 207 -4.10 27.65 -7.85
CA SER A 207 -4.93 27.27 -9.01
C SER A 207 -6.12 26.39 -8.64
N SER A 208 -6.25 26.01 -7.37
CA SER A 208 -7.31 25.14 -6.85
C SER A 208 -8.44 25.99 -6.25
N ILE A 209 -9.66 25.42 -6.21
CA ILE A 209 -10.82 26.00 -5.51
C ILE A 209 -11.15 25.14 -4.26
N GLY A 210 -10.31 24.16 -3.94
CA GLY A 210 -10.35 23.38 -2.70
C GLY A 210 -11.46 22.33 -2.66
N ARG A 211 -12.03 21.94 -3.81
CA ARG A 211 -13.16 20.98 -3.84
C ARG A 211 -12.73 19.54 -3.67
N THR A 212 -11.45 19.21 -3.87
CA THR A 212 -10.92 17.90 -3.47
C THR A 212 -11.16 17.64 -1.98
N ALA A 213 -10.89 18.60 -1.10
CA ALA A 213 -11.16 18.43 0.33
C ALA A 213 -12.66 18.34 0.64
N SER A 214 -13.51 19.12 -0.06
CA SER A 214 -14.97 19.03 0.09
C SER A 214 -15.51 17.66 -0.34
N HIS A 215 -14.93 17.08 -1.39
CA HIS A 215 -15.24 15.75 -1.88
C HIS A 215 -14.82 14.65 -0.88
N GLU A 216 -13.56 14.65 -0.44
CA GLU A 216 -13.05 13.65 0.52
C GLU A 216 -13.80 13.70 1.86
N LEU A 217 -14.17 14.90 2.31
CA LEU A 217 -14.98 15.07 3.50
C LEU A 217 -16.40 14.52 3.34
N GLY A 218 -16.95 14.53 2.13
CA GLY A 218 -18.21 13.87 1.80
C GLY A 218 -18.16 12.38 2.13
N HIS A 219 -17.10 11.69 1.71
CA HIS A 219 -16.87 10.28 2.05
C HIS A 219 -16.74 10.05 3.56
N TRP A 220 -16.01 10.92 4.27
CA TRP A 220 -15.88 10.82 5.73
C TRP A 220 -17.25 10.98 6.44
N LEU A 221 -18.15 11.74 5.84
CA LEU A 221 -19.55 11.92 6.28
C LEU A 221 -20.52 10.86 5.73
N GLY A 222 -20.00 9.83 5.05
CA GLY A 222 -20.77 8.67 4.59
C GLY A 222 -21.45 8.86 3.23
N LEU A 223 -21.04 9.84 2.43
CA LEU A 223 -21.51 9.99 1.04
C LEU A 223 -20.67 9.12 0.09
N TYR A 224 -21.32 8.47 -0.87
CA TYR A 224 -20.65 7.82 -1.99
C TYR A 224 -20.55 8.77 -3.18
N HIS A 225 -19.80 8.38 -4.20
CA HIS A 225 -19.86 9.07 -5.49
C HIS A 225 -21.25 8.97 -6.09
N THR A 226 -21.64 9.98 -6.87
CA THR A 226 -22.94 10.00 -7.57
C THR A 226 -23.11 8.84 -8.57
N PHE A 227 -22.00 8.25 -9.02
CA PHE A 227 -21.96 7.11 -9.93
C PHE A 227 -21.67 5.76 -9.25
N ASN A 228 -21.69 5.72 -7.91
CA ASN A 228 -21.49 4.49 -7.18
C ASN A 228 -22.57 3.47 -7.56
N ASN A 229 -22.19 2.22 -7.81
CA ASN A 229 -23.07 1.14 -8.33
C ASN A 229 -23.78 1.47 -9.67
N GLY A 230 -23.31 2.47 -10.41
CA GLY A 230 -23.86 2.85 -11.71
C GLY A 230 -25.31 3.32 -11.63
N CYS A 231 -26.13 2.98 -12.62
CA CYS A 231 -27.53 3.44 -12.66
C CYS A 231 -28.41 2.90 -11.52
N GLY A 232 -27.99 1.84 -10.82
CA GLY A 232 -28.80 1.17 -9.80
C GLY A 232 -30.16 0.68 -10.29
N ILE A 233 -30.96 0.12 -9.38
CA ILE A 233 -32.38 -0.24 -9.61
C ILE A 233 -33.33 0.69 -8.85
N ASP A 234 -32.92 1.15 -7.66
CA ASP A 234 -33.65 2.09 -6.80
C ASP A 234 -32.66 3.11 -6.21
N LEU A 235 -32.78 4.38 -6.60
CA LEU A 235 -31.88 5.47 -6.18
C LEU A 235 -31.77 5.63 -4.65
N CYS A 236 -32.80 5.23 -3.92
CA CYS A 236 -32.83 5.36 -2.46
C CYS A 236 -32.09 4.23 -1.74
N THR A 237 -32.02 3.05 -2.34
CA THR A 237 -31.54 1.82 -1.69
C THR A 237 -30.43 1.10 -2.45
N ASP A 238 -30.07 1.62 -3.60
CA ASP A 238 -29.01 1.20 -4.51
C ASP A 238 -28.37 2.47 -5.12
N GLY A 239 -27.33 2.33 -5.95
CA GLY A 239 -26.60 3.49 -6.45
C GLY A 239 -25.72 4.13 -5.36
N ASP A 240 -25.81 5.45 -5.20
CA ASP A 240 -25.13 6.21 -4.13
C ASP A 240 -25.93 6.29 -2.82
N TYR A 241 -27.09 5.60 -2.77
CA TYR A 241 -28.02 5.56 -1.66
C TYR A 241 -28.66 6.90 -1.30
N VAL A 242 -28.81 7.79 -2.28
CA VAL A 242 -29.44 9.10 -2.13
C VAL A 242 -30.57 9.27 -3.16
N CYS A 243 -31.81 9.40 -2.69
CA CYS A 243 -32.98 9.44 -3.57
C CYS A 243 -33.05 10.63 -4.55
N ASP A 244 -32.38 11.75 -4.24
CA ASP A 244 -32.47 13.01 -5.00
C ASP A 244 -31.20 13.35 -5.79
N THR A 245 -30.27 12.40 -5.89
CA THR A 245 -29.19 12.39 -6.88
C THR A 245 -29.67 11.55 -8.08
N PRO A 246 -29.75 12.14 -9.30
CA PRO A 246 -30.03 11.39 -10.51
C PRO A 246 -29.04 10.23 -10.69
N PRO A 247 -29.49 9.07 -11.18
CA PRO A 247 -28.62 7.92 -11.41
C PRO A 247 -27.53 8.26 -12.41
N GLN A 248 -26.32 7.79 -12.16
CA GLN A 248 -25.16 8.06 -13.02
C GLN A 248 -24.35 6.79 -13.21
N SER A 249 -24.02 6.44 -14.46
CA SER A 249 -23.33 5.16 -14.75
C SER A 249 -21.81 5.23 -14.58
N LEU A 250 -21.22 6.41 -14.82
CA LEU A 250 -19.78 6.62 -14.90
C LEU A 250 -19.41 8.02 -14.38
N PRO A 251 -18.19 8.21 -13.86
CA PRO A 251 -17.69 9.54 -13.48
C PRO A 251 -17.64 10.52 -14.65
N SER A 252 -17.92 11.79 -14.36
CA SER A 252 -17.75 12.90 -15.31
C SER A 252 -16.43 13.61 -15.03
N TYR A 253 -15.54 13.72 -16.04
CA TYR A 253 -14.23 14.37 -15.90
C TYR A 253 -14.16 15.78 -16.49
N ASN A 254 -15.28 16.25 -17.03
CA ASN A 254 -15.42 17.58 -17.59
C ASN A 254 -16.77 18.18 -17.14
N CYS A 255 -17.11 19.34 -17.65
CA CYS A 255 -18.33 20.05 -17.26
C CYS A 255 -19.45 19.94 -18.29
N ASP A 256 -19.39 18.91 -19.14
CA ASP A 256 -20.42 18.64 -20.12
C ASP A 256 -21.68 18.14 -19.41
N THR A 257 -22.85 18.53 -19.93
CA THR A 257 -24.11 18.00 -19.44
C THR A 257 -24.35 16.64 -20.11
N LEU A 258 -24.36 15.58 -19.31
CA LEU A 258 -24.65 14.22 -19.73
C LEU A 258 -25.89 13.71 -19.01
N ASN A 259 -26.59 12.77 -19.62
CA ASN A 259 -27.59 11.94 -18.97
C ASN A 259 -27.20 10.50 -19.30
N THR A 260 -26.57 9.81 -18.35
CA THR A 260 -26.04 8.46 -18.58
C THR A 260 -27.01 7.36 -18.15
N CYS A 261 -28.06 7.69 -17.41
CA CYS A 261 -29.06 6.75 -16.91
C CYS A 261 -30.46 7.39 -16.94
N SER A 262 -31.48 6.64 -17.40
CA SER A 262 -32.86 7.16 -17.53
C SER A 262 -33.87 6.36 -16.71
N ASN A 263 -33.44 5.79 -15.58
CA ASN A 263 -34.26 4.97 -14.68
C ASN A 263 -34.85 5.77 -13.51
N ASP A 264 -34.77 7.10 -13.55
CA ASP A 264 -35.40 8.05 -12.64
C ASP A 264 -36.68 8.68 -13.23
N PHE A 265 -37.49 9.31 -12.38
CA PHE A 265 -38.71 10.00 -12.80
C PHE A 265 -38.98 11.27 -11.98
N PRO A 266 -39.00 12.48 -12.58
CA PRO A 266 -38.66 12.74 -13.98
C PRO A 266 -37.21 12.35 -14.32
N ASP A 267 -36.95 12.08 -15.60
CA ASP A 267 -35.61 11.80 -16.14
C ASP A 267 -34.74 13.07 -16.10
N LEU A 268 -33.66 13.05 -15.32
CA LEU A 268 -32.78 14.19 -15.07
C LEU A 268 -31.35 13.92 -15.58
N ASN A 269 -30.63 15.00 -15.91
CA ASN A 269 -29.21 14.88 -16.26
C ASN A 269 -28.36 14.51 -15.04
N ASP A 270 -27.21 13.87 -15.29
CA ASP A 270 -26.18 13.60 -14.30
C ASP A 270 -25.79 14.91 -13.58
N GLN A 271 -25.71 14.87 -12.25
CA GLN A 271 -25.37 16.04 -11.45
C GLN A 271 -23.85 16.32 -11.48
N LYS A 272 -23.40 16.94 -12.57
CA LYS A 272 -22.00 17.37 -12.75
C LYS A 272 -21.56 18.42 -11.72
N GLU A 273 -22.50 19.17 -11.14
CA GLU A 273 -22.25 20.18 -10.10
C GLU A 273 -22.13 19.59 -8.69
N ASN A 274 -22.42 18.29 -8.52
CA ASN A 274 -22.35 17.63 -7.22
C ASN A 274 -20.90 17.50 -6.76
N TYR A 275 -20.62 17.84 -5.49
CA TYR A 275 -19.27 17.67 -4.93
C TYR A 275 -18.79 16.22 -4.99
N MET A 276 -19.68 15.23 -4.99
CA MET A 276 -19.38 13.80 -5.06
C MET A 276 -19.16 13.26 -6.48
N ASN A 277 -19.07 14.13 -7.49
CA ASN A 277 -18.67 13.76 -8.86
C ASN A 277 -17.16 13.97 -9.10
N TYR A 278 -16.63 13.53 -10.24
CA TYR A 278 -15.22 13.70 -10.64
C TYR A 278 -14.95 14.91 -11.52
N THR A 279 -15.92 15.80 -11.62
CA THR A 279 -15.83 17.01 -12.45
C THR A 279 -14.77 17.96 -11.90
N PRO A 280 -14.20 18.85 -12.74
CA PRO A 280 -13.29 19.88 -12.27
C PRO A 280 -13.91 20.74 -11.16
N ASP A 281 -13.08 21.22 -10.23
CA ASP A 281 -13.48 22.07 -9.10
C ASP A 281 -14.40 23.24 -9.49
N THR A 282 -14.17 23.84 -10.67
CA THR A 282 -14.94 24.97 -11.20
C THR A 282 -16.41 24.66 -11.45
N CYS A 283 -16.76 23.38 -11.53
CA CYS A 283 -18.11 22.93 -11.88
C CYS A 283 -18.88 22.46 -10.65
N LYS A 284 -18.19 22.15 -9.55
CA LYS A 284 -18.77 21.67 -8.30
C LYS A 284 -19.23 22.81 -7.41
N ASN A 285 -20.51 22.82 -7.04
CA ASN A 285 -21.08 23.84 -6.17
C ASN A 285 -22.28 23.37 -5.31
N MET A 286 -22.59 22.07 -5.26
CA MET A 286 -23.77 21.62 -4.52
C MET A 286 -23.66 20.24 -3.84
N PHE A 287 -24.35 20.14 -2.70
CA PHE A 287 -24.91 18.90 -2.16
C PHE A 287 -26.44 18.92 -2.30
N THR A 288 -27.05 17.76 -2.46
CA THR A 288 -28.51 17.61 -2.48
C THR A 288 -29.12 17.55 -1.08
N ASN A 289 -30.45 17.60 -0.98
CA ASN A 289 -31.13 17.47 0.30
C ASN A 289 -30.98 16.05 0.88
N GLY A 290 -31.01 15.01 0.04
CA GLY A 290 -30.78 13.64 0.45
C GLY A 290 -29.36 13.42 0.96
N GLN A 291 -28.34 14.01 0.31
CA GLN A 291 -26.96 14.01 0.83
C GLN A 291 -26.88 14.70 2.20
N ARG A 292 -27.57 15.83 2.41
CA ARG A 292 -27.67 16.47 3.73
C ARG A 292 -28.29 15.55 4.79
N LEU A 293 -29.38 14.85 4.47
CA LEU A 293 -30.02 13.92 5.40
C LEU A 293 -29.08 12.77 5.79
N ARG A 294 -28.32 12.28 4.81
CA ARG A 294 -27.32 11.23 5.00
C ARG A 294 -26.15 11.69 5.88
N ILE A 295 -25.58 12.87 5.61
CA ILE A 295 -24.58 13.53 6.49
C ILE A 295 -25.12 13.64 7.92
N LYS A 296 -26.36 14.13 8.07
CA LYS A 296 -27.02 14.25 9.38
C LYS A 296 -27.13 12.90 10.08
N ALA A 297 -27.55 11.85 9.38
CA ALA A 297 -27.68 10.50 9.93
C ALA A 297 -26.33 9.93 10.37
N THR A 298 -25.26 10.12 9.59
CA THR A 298 -23.88 9.73 9.96
C THR A 298 -23.44 10.42 11.25
N LEU A 299 -23.69 11.74 11.37
CA LEU A 299 -23.38 12.51 12.57
C LEU A 299 -24.26 12.14 13.77
N ASP A 300 -25.51 11.73 13.58
CA ASP A 300 -26.40 11.35 14.69
C ASP A 300 -26.16 9.92 15.21
N THR A 301 -25.48 9.08 14.43
CA THR A 301 -25.27 7.66 14.73
C THR A 301 -23.81 7.34 15.05
N ILE A 302 -22.94 7.40 14.04
CA ILE A 302 -21.57 6.92 14.09
C ILE A 302 -20.65 8.00 14.66
N ARG A 303 -20.81 9.24 14.17
CA ARG A 303 -19.95 10.38 14.54
C ARG A 303 -20.64 11.32 15.52
N LYS A 304 -21.35 10.75 16.51
CA LYS A 304 -22.16 11.54 17.44
C LYS A 304 -21.34 12.43 18.37
N GLN A 305 -20.21 11.93 18.87
CA GLN A 305 -19.42 12.63 19.89
C GLN A 305 -18.79 13.93 19.37
N ILE A 306 -18.37 13.94 18.10
CA ILE A 306 -17.53 15.02 17.57
C ILE A 306 -18.20 16.40 17.55
N TRP A 307 -19.53 16.47 17.51
CA TRP A 307 -20.28 17.72 17.46
C TRP A 307 -21.03 18.03 18.76
N GLN A 308 -20.91 17.20 19.80
CA GLN A 308 -21.55 17.48 21.09
C GLN A 308 -20.98 18.76 21.70
N TYR A 309 -21.84 19.52 22.38
CA TYR A 309 -21.43 20.78 23.02
C TYR A 309 -20.24 20.59 23.99
N SER A 310 -20.23 19.50 24.76
CA SER A 310 -19.10 19.15 25.63
C SER A 310 -17.80 18.97 24.86
N ASN A 311 -17.85 18.37 23.66
CA ASN A 311 -16.69 18.23 22.80
C ASN A 311 -16.23 19.60 22.26
N LEU A 312 -17.16 20.45 21.83
CA LEU A 312 -16.84 21.81 21.35
C LEU A 312 -16.12 22.64 22.41
N VAL A 313 -16.56 22.57 23.66
CA VAL A 313 -15.88 23.21 24.80
C VAL A 313 -14.47 22.60 25.00
N SER A 314 -14.35 21.27 24.94
CA SER A 314 -13.06 20.61 25.16
C SER A 314 -12.03 20.82 24.03
N THR A 315 -12.49 21.21 22.85
CA THR A 315 -11.66 21.47 21.66
C THR A 315 -11.50 22.96 21.37
N GLY A 316 -12.15 23.83 22.13
CA GLY A 316 -12.13 25.29 21.97
C GLY A 316 -12.82 25.78 20.70
N CYS A 317 -13.83 25.04 20.22
CA CYS A 317 -14.64 25.36 19.04
C CYS A 317 -16.07 25.80 19.41
N ASP A 318 -16.34 26.02 20.69
CA ASP A 318 -17.58 26.64 21.15
C ASP A 318 -17.54 28.17 21.04
N SER A 319 -18.71 28.81 21.01
CA SER A 319 -18.83 30.26 20.85
C SER A 319 -18.29 31.08 22.03
N ASN A 320 -18.08 30.45 23.20
CA ASN A 320 -17.56 31.13 24.39
C ASN A 320 -16.04 30.99 24.52
N TYR A 321 -15.37 30.28 23.61
CA TYR A 321 -13.93 30.15 23.63
C TYR A 321 -13.25 31.51 23.44
N ILE A 322 -12.41 31.89 24.41
CA ILE A 322 -11.59 33.10 24.33
C ILE A 322 -10.17 32.68 24.01
N THR A 323 -9.68 33.10 22.85
CA THR A 323 -8.31 32.79 22.43
C THR A 323 -7.31 33.47 23.38
N PRO A 324 -6.37 32.73 23.98
CA PRO A 324 -5.38 33.32 24.86
C PRO A 324 -4.43 34.23 24.05
N THR A 325 -3.98 35.33 24.67
CA THR A 325 -3.07 36.30 24.03
C THR A 325 -1.74 35.67 23.60
N ILE A 326 -1.26 34.71 24.39
CA ILE A 326 -0.07 33.91 24.09
C ILE A 326 -0.49 32.46 24.14
N CYS A 327 -0.18 31.71 23.09
CA CYS A 327 -0.37 30.27 23.09
C CYS A 327 1.00 29.57 23.19
N PRO A 328 1.36 29.04 24.39
CA PRO A 328 2.69 28.48 24.62
C PRO A 328 3.04 27.32 23.68
N VAL A 329 4.33 27.17 23.34
CA VAL A 329 4.82 25.99 22.63
C VAL A 329 4.49 24.72 23.41
N THR A 330 4.35 23.63 22.67
CA THR A 330 3.94 22.36 23.25
C THR A 330 4.83 21.27 22.67
N ALA A 331 5.61 20.62 23.52
CA ALA A 331 6.58 19.62 23.11
C ALA A 331 5.88 18.31 22.73
N ASP A 332 6.17 17.79 21.55
CA ASP A 332 5.75 16.46 21.13
C ASP A 332 6.65 15.90 20.01
N PHE A 333 6.78 14.58 19.95
CA PHE A 333 7.61 13.93 18.94
C PHE A 333 7.11 12.54 18.57
N VAL A 334 7.63 12.01 17.46
CA VAL A 334 7.32 10.67 16.99
C VAL A 334 8.54 10.00 16.34
N THR A 335 8.56 8.68 16.34
CA THR A 335 9.37 7.85 15.45
C THR A 335 8.55 6.63 15.03
N LEU A 336 8.79 6.14 13.81
CA LEU A 336 8.21 4.91 13.29
C LEU A 336 9.02 3.66 13.71
N SER A 337 10.20 3.83 14.30
CA SER A 337 11.11 2.72 14.64
C SER A 337 11.40 2.70 16.14
N ARG A 338 10.43 2.23 16.93
CA ARG A 338 10.57 2.13 18.40
C ARG A 338 11.28 0.86 18.85
N ASN A 339 11.25 -0.19 18.05
CA ASN A 339 11.95 -1.44 18.30
C ASN A 339 13.08 -1.55 17.29
N ILE A 340 14.32 -1.58 17.75
CA ILE A 340 15.51 -1.62 16.87
C ILE A 340 16.54 -2.63 17.36
N CYS A 341 17.41 -3.06 16.45
CA CYS A 341 18.63 -3.82 16.76
C CYS A 341 19.71 -2.93 17.37
N ILE A 342 20.59 -3.53 18.16
CA ILE A 342 21.87 -2.92 18.57
C ILE A 342 22.64 -2.40 17.34
N GLY A 343 23.17 -1.19 17.42
CA GLY A 343 23.93 -0.53 16.35
C GLY A 343 23.07 0.23 15.33
N ASN A 344 21.74 0.08 15.36
CA ASN A 344 20.86 0.80 14.45
C ASN A 344 20.60 2.23 14.91
N SER A 345 20.16 3.04 13.94
CA SER A 345 19.78 4.42 14.17
C SER A 345 18.27 4.63 14.07
N VAL A 346 17.74 5.50 14.93
CA VAL A 346 16.35 5.94 14.96
C VAL A 346 16.28 7.37 14.45
N TYR A 347 15.42 7.64 13.47
CA TYR A 347 15.07 8.99 13.06
C TYR A 347 13.91 9.51 13.91
N PHE A 348 14.12 10.62 14.61
CA PHE A 348 13.11 11.28 15.43
C PHE A 348 12.55 12.48 14.68
N MET A 349 11.23 12.62 14.71
CA MET A 349 10.50 13.71 14.08
C MET A 349 9.84 14.57 15.14
N ASP A 350 10.10 15.87 15.07
CA ASP A 350 9.37 16.87 15.85
C ASP A 350 7.92 16.98 15.32
N LYS A 351 6.97 17.00 16.25
CA LYS A 351 5.55 17.31 15.97
C LYS A 351 4.97 18.30 16.98
N SER A 352 5.86 19.09 17.59
CA SER A 352 5.51 20.09 18.58
C SER A 352 4.57 21.16 18.01
N LEU A 353 3.68 21.68 18.85
CA LEU A 353 2.67 22.67 18.46
C LEU A 353 3.15 24.10 18.70
N ASN A 354 2.47 25.05 18.06
CA ASN A 354 2.66 26.50 18.20
C ASN A 354 4.05 27.01 17.77
N GLN A 355 4.63 26.37 16.75
CA GLN A 355 5.82 26.81 16.01
C GLN A 355 7.05 27.14 16.89
N PRO A 356 7.60 26.16 17.64
CA PRO A 356 8.86 26.37 18.35
C PRO A 356 10.01 26.71 17.38
N ASN A 357 11.03 27.40 17.89
CA ASN A 357 12.20 27.78 17.10
C ASN A 357 13.54 27.27 17.67
N ALA A 358 13.50 26.55 18.80
CA ALA A 358 14.65 25.88 19.39
C ALA A 358 14.25 24.52 19.99
N TRP A 359 15.16 23.54 19.85
CA TRP A 359 14.99 22.17 20.34
C TRP A 359 16.18 21.77 21.19
N GLN A 360 15.93 20.97 22.22
CA GLN A 360 16.95 20.30 23.03
C GLN A 360 16.47 18.88 23.32
N TRP A 361 17.09 17.93 22.63
CA TRP A 361 16.84 16.51 22.80
C TRP A 361 17.80 15.90 23.82
N THR A 362 17.30 14.89 24.54
CA THR A 362 18.11 13.99 25.37
C THR A 362 17.74 12.54 25.05
N PHE A 363 18.75 11.74 24.71
CA PHE A 363 18.62 10.34 24.32
C PHE A 363 19.43 9.49 25.29
N ALA A 364 18.75 8.90 26.29
CA ALA A 364 19.43 8.02 27.24
C ALA A 364 20.04 6.83 26.48
N GLY A 365 21.35 6.59 26.61
CA GLY A 365 22.04 5.49 25.91
C GLY A 365 22.21 5.66 24.38
N GLY A 366 21.74 6.78 23.81
CA GLY A 366 21.89 7.10 22.40
C GLY A 366 23.20 7.83 22.09
N THR A 367 23.66 7.72 20.85
CA THR A 367 24.79 8.48 20.29
C THR A 367 24.32 9.26 19.06
N PRO A 368 24.35 10.61 19.07
CA PRO A 368 24.72 11.46 20.20
C PRO A 368 23.69 11.41 21.34
N ALA A 369 24.14 11.64 22.59
CA ALA A 369 23.27 11.63 23.77
C ALA A 369 22.34 12.85 23.87
N SER A 370 22.62 13.90 23.09
CA SER A 370 21.81 15.11 22.99
C SER A 370 21.90 15.71 21.59
N SER A 371 20.89 16.50 21.20
CA SER A 371 20.89 17.21 19.92
C SER A 371 20.08 18.51 20.00
N ASN A 372 20.44 19.51 19.20
CA ASN A 372 19.66 20.72 18.98
C ASN A 372 18.99 20.77 17.59
N ASN A 373 19.17 19.74 16.77
CA ASN A 373 18.48 19.63 15.49
C ASN A 373 16.99 19.37 15.74
N GLN A 374 16.11 19.96 14.91
CA GLN A 374 14.68 19.70 14.97
C GLN A 374 14.34 18.21 14.82
N ASN A 375 14.96 17.53 13.84
CA ASN A 375 14.72 16.11 13.55
C ASN A 375 16.06 15.35 13.55
N PRO A 376 16.53 14.85 14.70
CA PRO A 376 17.81 14.16 14.82
C PRO A 376 17.73 12.66 14.48
N THR A 377 18.85 12.10 14.05
CA THR A 377 19.07 10.65 13.95
C THR A 377 20.01 10.21 15.06
N VAL A 378 19.67 9.14 15.78
CA VAL A 378 20.41 8.68 16.96
C VAL A 378 20.66 7.19 16.90
N THR A 379 21.91 6.77 17.10
CA THR A 379 22.32 5.37 17.11
C THR A 379 22.31 4.82 18.53
N TYR A 380 21.78 3.61 18.72
CA TYR A 380 21.82 2.92 20.01
C TYR A 380 22.68 1.65 19.92
N SER A 381 23.84 1.67 20.58
CA SER A 381 24.84 0.59 20.48
C SER A 381 24.82 -0.38 21.66
N THR A 382 23.79 -0.33 22.51
CA THR A 382 23.67 -1.23 23.66
C THR A 382 22.22 -1.69 23.78
N PRO A 383 21.97 -2.98 24.09
CA PRO A 383 20.62 -3.46 24.34
C PRO A 383 20.03 -2.83 25.60
N GLY A 384 18.74 -2.52 25.57
CA GLY A 384 18.06 -1.88 26.68
C GLY A 384 16.77 -1.20 26.27
N ILE A 385 16.06 -0.65 27.24
CA ILE A 385 14.88 0.17 27.00
C ILE A 385 15.26 1.60 27.41
N TYR A 386 15.12 2.55 26.48
CA TYR A 386 15.63 3.91 26.61
C TYR A 386 14.51 4.94 26.52
N SER A 387 14.55 5.91 27.43
CA SER A 387 13.66 7.06 27.44
C SER A 387 14.19 8.15 26.52
N VAL A 388 13.26 8.89 25.89
CA VAL A 388 13.59 10.03 25.03
C VAL A 388 12.89 11.26 25.56
N LYS A 389 13.63 12.36 25.66
CA LYS A 389 13.11 13.65 26.12
C LYS A 389 13.36 14.73 25.06
N LEU A 390 12.34 15.54 24.83
CA LEU A 390 12.42 16.74 24.01
C LEU A 390 11.99 17.94 24.85
N VAL A 391 12.81 19.00 24.82
CA VAL A 391 12.44 20.34 25.27
C VAL A 391 12.36 21.24 24.04
N VAL A 392 11.28 21.99 23.91
CA VAL A 392 11.13 23.02 22.86
C VAL A 392 10.88 24.37 23.48
N SER A 393 11.34 25.42 22.81
CA SER A 393 11.09 26.80 23.22
C SER A 393 10.85 27.72 22.03
N ASP A 394 10.17 28.83 22.30
CA ASP A 394 10.13 30.03 21.47
C ASP A 394 10.63 31.24 22.29
N SER A 395 10.38 32.46 21.81
CA SER A 395 10.74 33.68 22.55
C SER A 395 9.90 33.90 23.83
N ASN A 396 8.77 33.21 24.00
CA ASN A 396 7.78 33.50 25.03
C ASN A 396 7.58 32.37 26.03
N SER A 397 7.94 31.14 25.68
CA SER A 397 7.55 29.93 26.39
C SER A 397 8.51 28.76 26.11
N MET A 398 8.46 27.79 27.01
CA MET A 398 9.20 26.53 26.91
C MET A 398 8.30 25.41 27.43
N ASP A 399 8.36 24.25 26.77
CA ASP A 399 7.67 23.04 27.21
C ASP A 399 8.58 21.82 27.02
N SER A 400 8.28 20.73 27.72
CA SER A 400 9.03 19.48 27.59
C SER A 400 8.13 18.25 27.64
N THR A 401 8.53 17.23 26.91
CA THR A 401 7.87 15.92 26.91
C THR A 401 8.94 14.85 27.04
N GLU A 402 8.68 13.85 27.89
CA GLU A 402 9.55 12.72 28.11
C GLU A 402 8.72 11.45 28.03
N VAL A 403 9.09 10.55 27.13
CA VAL A 403 8.43 9.25 26.99
C VAL A 403 9.37 8.20 27.56
N GLN A 404 8.94 7.60 28.68
CA GLN A 404 9.72 6.56 29.35
C GLN A 404 9.72 5.29 28.52
N GLY A 405 10.90 4.67 28.39
CA GLY A 405 11.05 3.41 27.67
C GLY A 405 10.60 3.45 26.20
N TYR A 406 10.77 4.60 25.54
CA TYR A 406 10.28 4.85 24.19
C TYR A 406 10.96 4.00 23.11
N ILE A 407 12.27 3.75 23.26
CA ILE A 407 13.05 2.93 22.35
C ILE A 407 13.42 1.62 23.04
N THR A 408 13.10 0.50 22.42
CA THR A 408 13.56 -0.82 22.84
C THR A 408 14.64 -1.28 21.87
N VAL A 409 15.86 -1.34 22.37
CA VAL A 409 17.02 -1.85 21.64
C VAL A 409 17.19 -3.30 22.04
N LYS A 410 16.94 -4.19 21.12
CA LYS A 410 17.12 -5.61 21.33
C LYS A 410 18.49 -6.00 20.83
N LEU A 411 19.09 -6.98 21.48
CA LEU A 411 19.96 -7.85 20.72
C LEU A 411 19.06 -8.44 19.63
N PRO A 412 19.48 -8.48 18.35
CA PRO A 412 19.00 -9.60 17.53
C PRO A 412 19.23 -10.82 18.41
N GLY A 413 18.18 -11.60 18.69
CA GLY A 413 18.26 -12.63 19.73
C GLY A 413 19.49 -13.53 19.53
N VAL A 414 19.73 -14.48 20.42
CA VAL A 414 20.56 -15.62 20.01
C VAL A 414 19.75 -16.28 18.88
N GLY A 415 20.01 -15.88 17.64
CA GLY A 415 19.27 -16.39 16.49
C GLY A 415 19.44 -17.90 16.49
N ASP A 416 18.36 -18.60 16.19
CA ASP A 416 18.40 -20.05 16.13
C ASP A 416 19.45 -20.46 15.11
N ALA A 417 20.17 -21.54 15.45
CA ALA A 417 21.13 -22.11 14.53
C ALA A 417 20.39 -22.61 13.28
N LEU A 418 21.03 -22.46 12.12
CA LEU A 418 20.56 -23.12 10.92
C LEU A 418 20.80 -24.64 11.06
N SER A 419 19.95 -25.52 10.48
CA SER A 419 18.75 -25.24 9.69
C SER A 419 17.44 -25.23 10.50
N TYR A 420 16.47 -24.49 10.01
CA TYR A 420 15.08 -24.42 10.48
C TYR A 420 14.13 -25.12 9.51
N LYS A 421 13.10 -25.79 10.06
CA LYS A 421 12.03 -26.48 9.32
C LYS A 421 10.69 -26.26 10.00
N GLU A 422 9.66 -26.01 9.19
CA GLU A 422 8.26 -25.98 9.61
C GLU A 422 7.39 -26.61 8.50
N ASP A 423 6.68 -27.68 8.84
CA ASP A 423 5.77 -28.44 7.97
C ASP A 423 4.31 -28.39 8.47
N PHE A 424 4.03 -27.60 9.52
CA PHE A 424 2.71 -27.36 10.12
C PHE A 424 2.01 -28.59 10.69
N ASP A 425 2.64 -29.77 10.67
CA ASP A 425 2.06 -31.06 11.05
C ASP A 425 1.73 -31.19 12.54
N SER A 426 2.19 -30.24 13.36
CA SER A 426 1.76 -30.14 14.75
C SER A 426 0.26 -29.83 14.89
N GLY A 427 -0.34 -29.19 13.88
CA GLY A 427 -1.74 -28.75 13.90
C GLY A 427 -2.04 -27.66 14.94
N ILE A 428 -1.03 -27.06 15.55
CA ILE A 428 -1.18 -26.05 16.61
C ILE A 428 -1.25 -24.65 15.99
N TYR A 429 -2.18 -23.83 16.49
CA TYR A 429 -2.32 -22.42 16.11
C TYR A 429 -2.23 -21.47 17.34
N PRO A 430 -1.46 -20.37 17.27
CA PRO A 430 -0.52 -20.03 16.19
C PRO A 430 0.62 -21.07 16.07
N PRO A 431 1.22 -21.24 14.88
CA PRO A 431 2.30 -22.21 14.69
C PRO A 431 3.45 -21.97 15.67
N LEU A 432 4.06 -23.05 16.15
CA LEU A 432 5.15 -22.96 17.13
C LEU A 432 6.34 -22.21 16.53
N PHE A 433 6.91 -21.27 17.27
CA PHE A 433 8.08 -20.45 16.86
C PHE A 433 7.87 -19.50 15.67
N LEU A 434 6.66 -19.44 15.08
CA LEU A 434 6.27 -18.37 14.17
C LEU A 434 5.41 -17.33 14.90
N THR A 435 5.49 -16.08 14.44
CA THR A 435 4.57 -15.02 14.87
C THR A 435 3.67 -14.64 13.70
N VAL A 436 2.36 -14.74 13.90
CA VAL A 436 1.36 -14.20 12.96
C VAL A 436 1.16 -12.72 13.31
N VAL A 437 1.44 -11.83 12.36
CA VAL A 437 1.16 -10.40 12.47
C VAL A 437 0.00 -10.07 11.56
N ASN A 438 -1.11 -9.69 12.19
CA ASN A 438 -2.33 -9.25 11.54
C ASN A 438 -2.65 -7.84 12.05
N ASN A 439 -2.17 -6.82 11.34
CA ASN A 439 -2.32 -5.42 11.75
C ASN A 439 -3.73 -4.88 11.51
N ASP A 440 -4.47 -5.45 10.57
CA ASP A 440 -5.81 -4.96 10.20
C ASP A 440 -6.95 -5.66 10.98
N GLY A 441 -6.64 -6.71 11.74
CA GLY A 441 -7.59 -7.49 12.53
C GLY A 441 -8.56 -8.34 11.70
N GLY A 442 -8.30 -8.50 10.41
CA GLY A 442 -9.13 -9.16 9.42
C GLY A 442 -8.82 -10.66 9.24
N VAL A 443 -9.05 -11.16 8.02
CA VAL A 443 -8.75 -12.54 7.64
C VAL A 443 -7.24 -12.73 7.66
N THR A 444 -6.75 -13.73 8.40
CA THR A 444 -5.32 -13.99 8.52
C THR A 444 -5.00 -15.47 8.30
N TRP A 445 -3.72 -15.81 8.49
CA TRP A 445 -3.22 -17.18 8.38
C TRP A 445 -3.93 -18.14 9.36
N GLU A 446 -4.33 -19.31 8.88
CA GLU A 446 -4.95 -20.37 9.65
C GLU A 446 -4.39 -21.74 9.25
N ILE A 447 -4.37 -22.69 10.19
CA ILE A 447 -4.00 -24.08 9.88
C ILE A 447 -5.14 -24.75 9.11
N ASP A 448 -4.81 -25.45 8.04
CA ASP A 448 -5.74 -26.16 7.18
C ASP A 448 -5.35 -27.64 7.05
N SER A 449 -6.35 -28.53 7.09
CA SER A 449 -6.17 -29.98 6.97
C SER A 449 -6.74 -30.56 5.67
N LEU A 450 -7.22 -29.71 4.76
CA LEU A 450 -7.85 -30.12 3.51
C LEU A 450 -6.82 -30.23 2.38
N ALA A 451 -5.72 -29.48 2.47
CA ALA A 451 -4.59 -29.61 1.57
C ALA A 451 -3.25 -29.43 2.29
N SER A 452 -2.30 -30.29 1.97
CA SER A 452 -0.90 -30.22 2.39
C SER A 452 0.00 -30.88 1.34
N VAL A 453 1.30 -30.60 1.39
CA VAL A 453 2.33 -31.25 0.57
C VAL A 453 2.95 -32.40 1.34
N SER A 454 3.34 -32.13 2.58
CA SER A 454 3.81 -33.14 3.51
C SER A 454 2.84 -33.26 4.69
N GLY A 455 2.78 -34.46 5.28
CA GLY A 455 1.88 -34.78 6.38
C GLY A 455 0.41 -34.42 6.17
N ASN A 456 -0.22 -33.86 7.20
CA ASN A 456 -1.67 -33.69 7.35
C ASN A 456 -2.14 -32.23 7.35
N TYR A 457 -1.25 -31.27 7.60
CA TYR A 457 -1.62 -29.87 7.76
C TYR A 457 -0.75 -28.96 6.90
N SER A 458 -1.31 -27.83 6.48
CA SER A 458 -0.56 -26.70 5.95
C SER A 458 -1.09 -25.41 6.57
N ILE A 459 -0.50 -24.27 6.23
CA ILE A 459 -1.06 -22.97 6.61
C ILE A 459 -1.66 -22.29 5.37
N LYS A 460 -2.83 -21.69 5.52
CA LYS A 460 -3.49 -20.95 4.45
C LYS A 460 -3.96 -19.58 4.91
N ILE A 461 -4.20 -18.71 3.96
CA ILE A 461 -4.99 -17.50 4.15
C ILE A 461 -6.11 -17.45 3.12
N ASN A 462 -7.32 -17.11 3.57
CA ASN A 462 -8.52 -17.15 2.74
C ASN A 462 -8.77 -15.82 2.03
N ASN A 463 -8.02 -15.56 0.95
CA ASN A 463 -8.17 -14.30 0.22
C ASN A 463 -9.52 -14.18 -0.52
N LEU A 464 -10.24 -15.29 -0.74
CA LEU A 464 -11.56 -15.27 -1.39
C LEU A 464 -12.60 -14.47 -0.60
N ILE A 465 -12.50 -14.50 0.74
CA ILE A 465 -13.36 -13.71 1.62
C ILE A 465 -12.62 -12.52 2.24
N ASN A 466 -11.32 -12.36 1.96
CA ASN A 466 -10.53 -11.26 2.48
C ASN A 466 -10.80 -10.00 1.66
N THR A 467 -11.67 -9.14 2.16
CA THR A 467 -12.02 -7.87 1.52
C THR A 467 -11.05 -6.73 1.85
N ASN A 468 -9.98 -7.00 2.60
CA ASN A 468 -9.00 -5.99 3.04
C ASN A 468 -7.92 -5.72 1.98
N TYR A 469 -8.31 -5.46 0.74
CA TYR A 469 -7.41 -5.21 -0.38
C TYR A 469 -6.27 -4.22 -0.06
N GLY A 470 -5.04 -4.63 -0.39
CA GLY A 470 -3.81 -3.91 -0.10
C GLY A 470 -3.33 -4.00 1.34
N SER A 471 -4.05 -4.70 2.24
CA SER A 471 -3.55 -5.08 3.56
C SER A 471 -2.59 -6.26 3.47
N THR A 472 -1.77 -6.40 4.51
CA THR A 472 -0.77 -7.46 4.60
C THR A 472 -0.94 -8.30 5.84
N ASP A 473 -0.83 -9.62 5.67
CA ASP A 473 -0.74 -10.59 6.75
C ASP A 473 0.62 -11.28 6.73
N GLU A 474 1.32 -11.27 7.86
CA GLU A 474 2.71 -11.70 7.92
C GLU A 474 2.87 -12.95 8.78
N LEU A 475 3.59 -13.94 8.25
CA LEU A 475 4.20 -15.03 9.00
C LEU A 475 5.66 -14.68 9.25
N VAL A 476 5.96 -14.19 10.45
CA VAL A 476 7.31 -13.85 10.88
C VAL A 476 7.98 -15.11 11.43
N LEU A 477 9.09 -15.49 10.81
CA LEU A 477 9.92 -16.63 11.21
C LEU A 477 10.80 -16.25 12.43
N PRO A 478 11.37 -17.23 13.15
CA PRO A 478 12.33 -16.93 14.19
C PRO A 478 13.56 -16.19 13.61
N ASN A 479 14.29 -15.51 14.48
CA ASN A 479 15.54 -14.88 14.10
C ASN A 479 16.60 -15.98 13.90
N PHE A 480 17.37 -15.91 12.81
CA PHE A 480 18.40 -16.89 12.48
C PHE A 480 19.80 -16.33 12.70
N ASN A 481 20.71 -17.15 13.23
CA ASN A 481 22.13 -16.82 13.32
C ASN A 481 22.90 -17.41 12.14
N LEU A 482 23.21 -16.57 11.15
CA LEU A 482 23.87 -16.99 9.92
C LEU A 482 25.33 -17.43 10.13
N SER A 483 25.97 -17.03 11.23
CA SER A 483 27.33 -17.50 11.57
C SER A 483 27.39 -19.00 11.88
N THR A 484 26.23 -19.63 12.12
CA THR A 484 26.13 -21.08 12.32
C THR A 484 26.15 -21.88 11.01
N ALA A 485 26.02 -21.23 9.85
CA ALA A 485 26.11 -21.87 8.55
C ALA A 485 27.53 -22.42 8.31
N HIS A 486 27.63 -23.61 7.71
CA HIS A 486 28.90 -24.18 7.28
C HIS A 486 29.60 -23.23 6.29
N PRO A 487 30.90 -22.91 6.43
CA PRO A 487 31.61 -21.92 5.61
C PRO A 487 31.43 -22.08 4.09
N ASP A 488 31.38 -23.34 3.62
CA ASP A 488 31.31 -23.69 2.19
C ASP A 488 29.89 -23.99 1.66
N SER A 489 28.85 -23.83 2.47
CA SER A 489 27.46 -24.09 2.08
C SER A 489 26.76 -22.85 1.53
N ASN A 490 25.70 -23.06 0.73
CA ASN A 490 24.83 -21.96 0.34
C ASN A 490 23.71 -21.81 1.35
N ILE A 491 23.39 -20.57 1.72
CA ILE A 491 22.26 -20.23 2.57
C ILE A 491 21.06 -19.94 1.68
N PHE A 492 19.93 -20.57 1.96
CA PHE A 492 18.70 -20.36 1.21
C PHE A 492 17.46 -20.56 2.08
N MET A 493 16.36 -19.99 1.62
CA MET A 493 15.02 -20.33 2.07
C MET A 493 14.30 -21.11 0.96
N SER A 494 13.49 -22.08 1.34
CA SER A 494 12.55 -22.71 0.43
C SER A 494 11.23 -23.01 1.13
N PHE A 495 10.13 -22.99 0.38
CA PHE A 495 8.82 -23.41 0.86
C PHE A 495 7.97 -23.80 -0.35
N LYS A 496 6.85 -24.46 -0.09
CA LYS A 496 5.84 -24.80 -1.09
C LYS A 496 4.70 -23.80 -1.03
N TRP A 497 4.16 -23.44 -2.18
CA TRP A 497 2.96 -22.61 -2.25
C TRP A 497 1.97 -23.13 -3.28
N ALA A 498 0.69 -22.88 -3.02
CA ALA A 498 -0.37 -23.09 -3.98
C ALA A 498 -1.39 -21.96 -3.89
N TYR A 499 -1.87 -21.50 -5.05
CA TYR A 499 -2.77 -20.37 -5.16
C TYR A 499 -3.59 -20.45 -6.46
N ALA A 500 -4.83 -19.98 -6.39
CA ALA A 500 -5.67 -19.77 -7.56
C ALA A 500 -6.20 -18.34 -7.56
N LYS A 501 -6.47 -17.80 -8.75
CA LYS A 501 -7.16 -16.51 -8.86
C LYS A 501 -8.67 -16.73 -8.69
N SER A 502 -9.37 -15.77 -8.11
CA SER A 502 -10.85 -15.75 -8.07
C SER A 502 -11.44 -15.34 -9.42
N ASP A 503 -10.85 -14.33 -10.04
CA ASP A 503 -11.11 -13.81 -11.38
C ASP A 503 -9.80 -13.58 -12.15
N SER A 504 -9.88 -13.41 -13.46
CA SER A 504 -8.76 -12.97 -14.30
C SER A 504 -8.13 -11.63 -13.90
N THR A 505 -8.86 -10.73 -13.24
CA THR A 505 -8.40 -9.38 -12.89
C THR A 505 -7.72 -9.32 -11.52
N PHE A 506 -8.30 -9.97 -10.51
CA PHE A 506 -7.78 -9.97 -9.13
C PHE A 506 -6.53 -10.82 -8.98
N SER A 507 -5.53 -10.28 -8.28
CA SER A 507 -4.39 -11.09 -7.90
C SER A 507 -3.72 -10.61 -6.64
N ASP A 508 -3.80 -11.44 -5.61
CA ASP A 508 -2.99 -11.30 -4.41
C ASP A 508 -1.49 -11.34 -4.76
N GLU A 509 -0.66 -10.87 -3.83
CA GLU A 509 0.80 -10.97 -3.91
C GLU A 509 1.35 -11.81 -2.75
N LEU A 510 2.36 -12.63 -3.07
CA LEU A 510 3.15 -13.36 -2.09
C LEU A 510 4.57 -12.81 -2.09
N LEU A 511 5.00 -12.33 -0.94
CA LEU A 511 6.32 -11.73 -0.73
C LEU A 511 7.10 -12.53 0.30
N VAL A 512 8.43 -12.54 0.15
CA VAL A 512 9.33 -12.79 1.27
C VAL A 512 10.18 -11.57 1.49
N LEU A 513 10.13 -11.09 2.73
CA LEU A 513 10.86 -9.93 3.21
C LEU A 513 11.95 -10.39 4.18
N LEU A 514 13.14 -9.82 4.02
CA LEU A 514 14.32 -10.13 4.82
C LEU A 514 14.82 -8.86 5.49
N SER A 515 15.05 -8.92 6.80
CA SER A 515 15.72 -7.88 7.57
C SER A 515 16.99 -8.45 8.20
N THR A 516 18.05 -7.66 8.21
CA THR A 516 19.29 -7.94 8.96
C THR A 516 19.44 -6.99 10.15
N ASP A 517 18.38 -6.26 10.46
CA ASP A 517 18.39 -5.10 11.34
C ASP A 517 17.21 -5.11 12.34
N CYS A 518 16.78 -6.32 12.73
CA CYS A 518 15.68 -6.62 13.67
C CYS A 518 14.30 -6.13 13.22
N GLY A 519 14.01 -6.24 11.93
CA GLY A 519 12.72 -5.88 11.35
C GLY A 519 12.51 -4.37 11.20
N VAL A 520 13.58 -3.57 11.20
CA VAL A 520 13.49 -2.11 10.98
C VAL A 520 13.36 -1.81 9.49
N ASN A 521 14.24 -2.39 8.67
CA ASN A 521 14.19 -2.31 7.22
C ASN A 521 14.09 -3.72 6.64
N TYR A 522 13.21 -3.86 5.66
CA TYR A 522 13.04 -5.12 4.94
C TYR A 522 13.42 -4.97 3.48
N ASN A 523 14.28 -5.87 3.01
CA ASN A 523 14.56 -6.09 1.61
C ASN A 523 13.60 -7.16 1.08
N ARG A 524 13.00 -6.91 -0.08
CA ARG A 524 12.17 -7.91 -0.76
C ARG A 524 13.05 -8.90 -1.51
N VAL A 525 13.10 -10.13 -1.02
CA VAL A 525 13.92 -11.22 -1.60
C VAL A 525 13.10 -12.19 -2.46
N PHE A 526 11.77 -12.14 -2.36
CA PHE A 526 10.86 -12.90 -3.22
C PHE A 526 9.57 -12.11 -3.49
N ASN A 527 9.04 -12.24 -4.70
CA ASN A 527 7.74 -11.69 -5.09
C ASN A 527 7.09 -12.58 -6.16
N ARG A 528 5.83 -12.92 -5.97
CA ARG A 528 4.96 -13.48 -7.00
C ARG A 528 3.61 -12.78 -6.96
N ARG A 529 3.12 -12.44 -8.15
CA ARG A 529 1.81 -11.83 -8.39
C ARG A 529 1.28 -12.29 -9.75
N GLN A 530 0.01 -12.04 -10.01
CA GLN A 530 -0.67 -12.38 -11.26
C GLN A 530 -0.43 -13.85 -11.64
N ASN A 531 -0.19 -14.12 -12.91
CA ASN A 531 0.05 -15.48 -13.42
C ASN A 531 1.30 -16.14 -12.81
N ALA A 532 2.24 -15.36 -12.26
CA ALA A 532 3.42 -15.91 -11.60
C ALA A 532 3.10 -16.50 -10.21
N LEU A 533 2.05 -15.99 -9.55
CA LEU A 533 1.56 -16.55 -8.28
C LEU A 533 0.68 -17.78 -8.51
N ALA A 534 -0.18 -17.73 -9.53
CA ALA A 534 -1.13 -18.79 -9.85
C ALA A 534 -0.47 -20.16 -10.06
N THR A 535 -1.03 -21.17 -9.42
CA THR A 535 -0.63 -22.57 -9.52
C THR A 535 -1.81 -23.49 -9.84
N GLY A 536 -3.04 -23.07 -9.53
CA GLY A 536 -4.30 -23.70 -9.95
C GLY A 536 -5.07 -22.85 -10.98
N PRO A 537 -6.17 -23.39 -11.53
CA PRO A 537 -7.05 -22.67 -12.44
C PRO A 537 -7.81 -21.54 -11.73
N THR A 538 -8.17 -20.49 -12.46
CA THR A 538 -9.06 -19.44 -11.95
C THR A 538 -10.43 -20.01 -11.59
N GLN A 539 -10.94 -19.71 -10.40
CA GLN A 539 -12.23 -20.21 -9.91
C GLN A 539 -12.85 -19.31 -8.85
N SER A 540 -14.18 -19.18 -8.85
CA SER A 540 -14.95 -18.37 -7.91
C SER A 540 -15.34 -19.08 -6.60
N THR A 541 -15.07 -20.39 -6.49
CA THR A 541 -15.27 -21.18 -5.28
C THR A 541 -13.97 -21.34 -4.49
N PRO A 542 -14.03 -21.62 -3.17
CA PRO A 542 -12.83 -21.80 -2.36
C PRO A 542 -11.84 -22.78 -2.98
N PHE A 543 -10.61 -22.32 -3.21
CA PHE A 543 -9.55 -23.13 -3.79
C PHE A 543 -8.96 -24.08 -2.76
N ILE A 544 -8.84 -25.35 -3.14
CA ILE A 544 -8.19 -26.42 -2.37
C ILE A 544 -7.25 -27.12 -3.35
N PRO A 545 -5.93 -26.98 -3.19
CA PRO A 545 -4.97 -27.48 -4.17
C PRO A 545 -4.84 -29.00 -4.13
N ASP A 546 -4.74 -29.63 -5.30
CA ASP A 546 -4.30 -31.02 -5.43
C ASP A 546 -2.76 -31.11 -5.56
N SER A 547 -2.23 -32.35 -5.52
CA SER A 547 -0.78 -32.62 -5.57
C SER A 547 -0.03 -32.02 -6.77
N THR A 548 -0.71 -31.71 -7.87
CA THR A 548 -0.11 -31.14 -9.09
C THR A 548 -0.04 -29.62 -9.06
N GLN A 549 -0.77 -28.98 -8.14
CA GLN A 549 -0.97 -27.54 -8.08
C GLN A 549 -0.04 -26.86 -7.06
N TRP A 550 0.93 -27.57 -6.50
CA TRP A 550 1.92 -27.01 -5.58
C TRP A 550 3.22 -26.67 -6.32
N LYS A 551 3.67 -25.43 -6.20
CA LYS A 551 4.99 -24.99 -6.68
C LYS A 551 5.95 -24.84 -5.50
N LYS A 552 7.26 -24.83 -5.79
CA LYS A 552 8.31 -24.67 -4.78
C LYS A 552 9.04 -23.35 -4.99
N ALA A 553 9.14 -22.55 -3.95
CA ALA A 553 9.97 -21.35 -3.91
C ALA A 553 11.37 -21.74 -3.47
N PHE A 554 12.37 -21.13 -4.10
CA PHE A 554 13.76 -21.23 -3.70
C PHE A 554 14.35 -19.83 -3.74
N ILE A 555 14.83 -19.35 -2.59
CA ILE A 555 15.27 -17.98 -2.39
C ILE A 555 16.73 -18.05 -1.93
N PRO A 556 17.69 -17.68 -2.78
CA PRO A 556 19.10 -17.64 -2.39
C PRO A 556 19.33 -16.49 -1.42
N LEU A 557 19.98 -16.76 -0.28
CA LEU A 557 20.25 -15.79 0.78
C LEU A 557 21.75 -15.50 0.94
N ASN A 558 22.60 -16.02 0.05
CA ASN A 558 24.05 -15.88 0.12
C ASN A 558 24.55 -14.43 0.12
N ASN A 559 23.81 -13.50 -0.47
CA ASN A 559 24.15 -12.08 -0.45
C ASN A 559 24.18 -11.50 0.98
N TYR A 560 23.53 -12.17 1.93
CA TYR A 560 23.44 -11.77 3.33
C TYR A 560 24.36 -12.59 4.25
N ARG A 561 25.21 -13.46 3.70
CA ARG A 561 26.08 -14.37 4.49
C ARG A 561 27.07 -13.65 5.40
N SER A 562 27.44 -12.41 5.08
CA SER A 562 28.30 -11.58 5.94
C SER A 562 27.59 -11.07 7.19
N GLU A 563 26.26 -11.08 7.19
CA GLU A 563 25.45 -10.64 8.33
C GLU A 563 25.46 -11.72 9.41
N THR A 564 25.43 -11.30 10.68
CA THR A 564 25.40 -12.28 11.78
C THR A 564 23.98 -12.81 12.01
N TYR A 565 22.97 -11.95 11.85
CA TYR A 565 21.58 -12.28 12.13
C TYR A 565 20.67 -11.89 11.00
N MET A 566 19.57 -12.63 10.88
CA MET A 566 18.56 -12.42 9.84
C MET A 566 17.18 -12.74 10.38
N GLU A 567 16.22 -11.88 10.06
CA GLU A 567 14.79 -12.12 10.22
C GLU A 567 14.13 -12.26 8.85
N LEU A 568 13.25 -13.24 8.72
CA LEU A 568 12.47 -13.49 7.51
C LEU A 568 10.99 -13.41 7.84
N LYS A 569 10.20 -12.91 6.89
CA LYS A 569 8.75 -13.04 6.94
C LYS A 569 8.16 -13.34 5.58
N ILE A 570 7.15 -14.21 5.57
CA ILE A 570 6.31 -14.50 4.42
C ILE A 570 5.08 -13.59 4.54
N VAL A 571 4.78 -12.82 3.49
CA VAL A 571 3.71 -11.83 3.52
C VAL A 571 2.71 -12.12 2.41
N ASN A 572 1.43 -12.19 2.78
CA ASN A 572 0.31 -12.14 1.86
C ASN A 572 -0.16 -10.70 1.74
N LEU A 573 -0.24 -10.17 0.51
CA LEU A 573 -0.93 -8.91 0.20
C LEU A 573 -2.22 -9.28 -0.54
N THR A 574 -3.36 -9.08 0.09
CA THR A 574 -4.65 -9.44 -0.54
C THR A 574 -5.07 -8.40 -1.59
N ASP A 575 -5.68 -8.86 -2.67
CA ASP A 575 -6.29 -8.12 -3.77
C ASP A 575 -7.56 -8.85 -4.27
N GLY A 576 -8.18 -9.65 -3.39
CA GLY A 576 -9.44 -10.35 -3.67
C GLY A 576 -9.30 -11.60 -4.52
N GLY A 577 -8.12 -12.25 -4.48
CA GLY A 577 -7.88 -13.54 -5.12
C GLY A 577 -8.58 -14.71 -4.42
N ASN A 578 -7.93 -15.87 -4.36
CA ASN A 578 -8.47 -17.07 -3.69
C ASN A 578 -7.46 -17.59 -2.66
N ASN A 579 -7.77 -18.70 -1.99
CA ASN A 579 -6.92 -19.25 -0.94
C ASN A 579 -5.45 -19.39 -1.38
N LEU A 580 -4.54 -18.83 -0.57
CA LEU A 580 -3.10 -19.01 -0.69
C LEU A 580 -2.63 -19.95 0.41
N TYR A 581 -1.97 -21.04 0.01
CA TYR A 581 -1.42 -22.04 0.92
C TYR A 581 0.11 -21.98 0.93
N ILE A 582 0.70 -22.23 2.10
CA ILE A 582 2.14 -22.37 2.33
C ILE A 582 2.40 -23.66 3.11
N ASP A 583 3.45 -24.37 2.72
CA ASP A 583 3.88 -25.60 3.39
C ASP A 583 5.40 -25.81 3.25
N ASP A 584 5.98 -26.76 4.00
CA ASP A 584 7.39 -27.20 3.92
C ASP A 584 8.41 -26.04 3.97
N ILE A 585 8.29 -25.13 4.95
CA ILE A 585 9.25 -24.04 5.13
C ILE A 585 10.60 -24.62 5.58
N TYR A 586 11.66 -24.23 4.88
CA TYR A 586 13.05 -24.52 5.23
C TYR A 586 13.87 -23.23 5.14
N VAL A 587 14.66 -22.95 6.17
CA VAL A 587 15.70 -21.92 6.14
C VAL A 587 16.97 -22.56 6.64
N GLY A 588 18.01 -22.62 5.83
CA GLY A 588 19.20 -23.33 6.23
C GLY A 588 20.30 -23.25 5.22
N ASP A 589 21.31 -24.05 5.48
CA ASP A 589 22.51 -24.12 4.68
C ASP A 589 22.69 -25.53 4.14
N GLY A 590 23.29 -25.68 2.95
CA GLY A 590 23.50 -26.99 2.36
C GLY A 590 24.27 -26.99 1.04
N SER A 591 24.61 -28.19 0.58
CA SER A 591 25.13 -28.40 -0.78
C SER A 591 24.01 -28.15 -1.78
N LEU A 592 24.27 -27.34 -2.82
CA LEU A 592 23.33 -27.06 -3.90
C LEU A 592 22.78 -28.36 -4.51
N ALA A 593 21.56 -28.75 -4.11
CA ALA A 593 20.71 -29.56 -4.97
C ALA A 593 20.11 -28.60 -5.99
N THR A 594 20.73 -28.50 -7.16
CA THR A 594 20.14 -27.79 -8.31
C THR A 594 18.91 -28.57 -8.78
N THR A 595 17.77 -28.29 -8.18
CA THR A 595 16.45 -28.60 -8.75
C THR A 595 15.73 -27.27 -8.93
N SER A 596 15.52 -26.92 -10.20
CA SER A 596 14.92 -25.71 -10.79
C SER A 596 15.74 -24.42 -10.74
N THR A 597 16.45 -24.17 -11.85
CA THR A 597 16.91 -22.83 -12.26
C THR A 597 15.74 -22.07 -12.88
N SER A 598 15.05 -21.29 -12.05
CA SER A 598 14.39 -20.06 -12.53
C SER A 598 14.89 -18.95 -11.62
N ASP A 599 15.57 -17.98 -12.24
CA ASP A 599 15.93 -16.66 -11.70
C ASP A 599 17.21 -16.55 -10.86
N VAL A 600 18.32 -17.11 -11.37
CA VAL A 600 19.62 -16.42 -11.27
C VAL A 600 19.92 -15.88 -12.67
N SER A 601 20.19 -14.59 -12.77
CA SER A 601 20.54 -13.89 -14.01
C SER A 601 21.80 -14.48 -14.65
N LEU A 602 21.60 -15.44 -15.55
CA LEU A 602 22.65 -16.11 -16.34
C LEU A 602 22.61 -15.59 -17.78
N SER A 603 23.77 -15.39 -18.41
CA SER A 603 23.88 -14.92 -19.79
C SER A 603 23.52 -15.99 -20.84
N LEU A 604 23.52 -17.27 -20.44
CA LEU A 604 23.22 -18.46 -21.25
C LEU A 604 21.99 -19.20 -20.70
N TYR A 605 20.91 -19.32 -21.48
CA TYR A 605 19.65 -19.97 -21.09
C TYR A 605 19.10 -20.91 -22.19
N ASP A 606 18.05 -21.67 -21.88
CA ASP A 606 17.36 -22.62 -22.78
C ASP A 606 18.25 -23.66 -23.48
N ILE A 607 19.17 -24.28 -22.72
CA ILE A 607 20.03 -25.32 -23.27
C ILE A 607 19.24 -26.63 -23.42
N ASN A 608 19.00 -27.03 -24.67
CA ASN A 608 18.37 -28.31 -25.02
C ASN A 608 19.32 -29.18 -25.82
N LEU A 609 19.44 -30.45 -25.43
CA LEU A 609 20.26 -31.45 -26.12
C LEU A 609 19.38 -32.61 -26.58
N TYR A 610 19.23 -32.79 -27.89
CA TYR A 610 18.36 -33.82 -28.45
C TYR A 610 18.85 -34.36 -29.81
N PRO A 611 18.56 -35.63 -30.16
CA PRO A 611 17.94 -36.64 -29.31
C PRO A 611 18.88 -37.09 -28.18
N ASN A 612 18.32 -37.30 -27.00
CA ASN A 612 19.02 -37.84 -25.83
C ASN A 612 18.10 -38.87 -25.16
N PRO A 613 18.31 -40.17 -25.36
CA PRO A 613 19.55 -40.78 -25.88
C PRO A 613 19.82 -40.54 -27.39
N SER A 614 21.09 -40.45 -27.76
CA SER A 614 21.57 -40.22 -29.12
C SER A 614 22.10 -41.50 -29.78
N TYR A 615 21.90 -41.62 -31.09
CA TYR A 615 22.40 -42.70 -31.96
C TYR A 615 23.48 -42.20 -32.93
N GLY A 616 24.19 -41.11 -32.58
CA GLY A 616 25.36 -40.65 -33.32
C GLY A 616 25.34 -39.21 -33.84
N ASN A 617 24.19 -38.54 -33.81
CA ASN A 617 24.09 -37.09 -34.00
C ASN A 617 23.26 -36.47 -32.88
N ILE A 618 23.69 -35.31 -32.39
CA ILE A 618 22.95 -34.49 -31.43
C ILE A 618 22.85 -33.06 -31.90
N THR A 619 21.74 -32.45 -31.56
CA THR A 619 21.50 -31.02 -31.67
C THR A 619 21.63 -30.41 -30.29
N LEU A 620 22.45 -29.36 -30.18
CA LEU A 620 22.50 -28.47 -29.04
C LEU A 620 21.84 -27.15 -29.41
N GLU A 621 20.72 -26.83 -28.78
CA GLU A 621 20.10 -25.51 -28.83
C GLU A 621 20.43 -24.74 -27.55
N TYR A 622 20.62 -23.42 -27.68
CA TYR A 622 20.87 -22.53 -26.54
C TYR A 622 20.58 -21.07 -26.92
N THR A 623 20.36 -20.22 -25.93
CA THR A 623 20.08 -18.80 -26.14
C THR A 623 21.04 -17.90 -25.37
N PHE A 624 21.54 -16.86 -26.03
CA PHE A 624 22.38 -15.83 -25.44
C PHE A 624 21.64 -14.49 -25.33
N GLN A 625 21.78 -13.79 -24.19
CA GLN A 625 21.29 -12.41 -24.07
C GLN A 625 22.25 -11.36 -24.66
N GLN A 626 23.53 -11.68 -24.76
CA GLN A 626 24.59 -10.82 -25.29
C GLN A 626 25.68 -11.66 -25.95
N ALA A 627 26.58 -11.04 -26.72
CA ALA A 627 27.60 -11.78 -27.46
C ALA A 627 28.65 -12.41 -26.55
N HIS A 628 28.98 -13.69 -26.77
CA HIS A 628 29.94 -14.47 -25.98
C HIS A 628 30.75 -15.44 -26.85
N ASP A 629 32.03 -15.66 -26.51
CA ASP A 629 32.84 -16.74 -27.09
C ASP A 629 32.41 -18.09 -26.50
N LEU A 630 32.13 -19.06 -27.37
CA LEU A 630 31.53 -20.35 -27.00
C LEU A 630 32.49 -21.51 -27.25
N LYS A 631 32.65 -22.36 -26.24
CA LYS A 631 33.33 -23.65 -26.32
C LYS A 631 32.45 -24.76 -25.77
N ILE A 632 32.45 -25.91 -26.43
CA ILE A 632 31.68 -27.08 -26.03
C ILE A 632 32.62 -28.27 -25.96
N ASP A 633 32.68 -28.92 -24.81
CA ASP A 633 33.53 -30.08 -24.55
C ASP A 633 32.65 -31.27 -24.15
N ILE A 634 33.04 -32.49 -24.54
CA ILE A 634 32.36 -33.73 -24.10
C ILE A 634 33.34 -34.53 -23.25
N TYR A 635 32.94 -34.89 -22.04
CA TYR A 635 33.72 -35.69 -21.09
C TYR A 635 33.05 -37.03 -20.80
N ASP A 636 33.83 -38.06 -20.51
CA ASP A 636 33.30 -39.27 -19.86
C ASP A 636 32.97 -39.00 -18.38
N LEU A 637 32.27 -39.94 -17.72
CA LEU A 637 31.94 -39.81 -16.30
C LEU A 637 33.16 -39.85 -15.35
N LYS A 638 34.34 -40.18 -15.85
CA LYS A 638 35.61 -40.13 -15.09
C LYS A 638 36.33 -38.79 -15.29
N GLY A 639 35.75 -37.86 -16.06
CA GLY A 639 36.31 -36.53 -16.33
C GLY A 639 37.35 -36.49 -17.44
N LYS A 640 37.49 -37.56 -18.24
CA LYS A 640 38.37 -37.56 -19.42
C LYS A 640 37.69 -36.84 -20.58
N LEU A 641 38.37 -35.86 -21.17
CA LEU A 641 37.91 -35.17 -22.39
C LEU A 641 37.88 -36.15 -23.58
N ILE A 642 36.75 -36.19 -24.27
CA ILE A 642 36.46 -37.05 -25.43
C ILE A 642 36.45 -36.22 -26.72
N LEU A 643 35.74 -35.09 -26.75
CA LEU A 643 35.69 -34.17 -27.90
C LEU A 643 35.68 -32.72 -27.43
N GLU A 644 36.20 -31.82 -28.26
CA GLU A 644 36.18 -30.37 -28.06
C GLU A 644 35.69 -29.71 -29.35
N PHE A 645 34.77 -28.74 -29.20
CA PHE A 645 34.21 -27.92 -30.27
C PHE A 645 34.41 -26.45 -29.89
N ASN A 646 35.13 -25.72 -30.73
CA ASN A 646 35.37 -24.30 -30.54
C ASN A 646 34.56 -23.49 -31.55
N GLU A 647 33.53 -22.82 -31.05
CA GLU A 647 32.44 -22.25 -31.85
C GLU A 647 32.57 -20.75 -32.07
N GLY A 648 33.56 -20.13 -31.42
CA GLY A 648 33.85 -18.71 -31.52
C GLY A 648 32.77 -17.83 -30.90
N VAL A 649 32.84 -16.53 -31.20
CA VAL A 649 31.89 -15.53 -30.70
C VAL A 649 30.52 -15.70 -31.35
N LYS A 650 29.51 -16.00 -30.53
CA LYS A 650 28.09 -16.03 -30.91
C LYS A 650 27.41 -14.76 -30.43
N GLN A 651 26.54 -14.19 -31.26
CA GLN A 651 25.77 -12.98 -30.93
C GLN A 651 24.59 -13.29 -30.00
N ALA A 652 23.92 -12.26 -29.48
CA ALA A 652 22.65 -12.44 -28.77
C ALA A 652 21.59 -13.12 -29.66
N GLY A 653 20.74 -13.96 -29.08
CA GLY A 653 19.68 -14.70 -29.77
C GLY A 653 19.80 -16.21 -29.61
N ASN A 654 18.87 -16.93 -30.25
CA ASN A 654 18.81 -18.40 -30.23
C ASN A 654 19.81 -18.97 -31.23
N HIS A 655 20.51 -20.02 -30.84
CA HIS A 655 21.48 -20.72 -31.68
C HIS A 655 21.25 -22.22 -31.61
N GLN A 656 21.66 -22.89 -32.68
CA GLN A 656 21.58 -24.34 -32.83
C GLN A 656 22.89 -24.84 -33.43
N ILE A 657 23.47 -25.88 -32.82
CA ILE A 657 24.69 -26.52 -33.28
C ILE A 657 24.44 -28.02 -33.41
N PHE A 658 24.93 -28.60 -34.49
CA PHE A 658 24.92 -30.04 -34.72
C PHE A 658 26.27 -30.63 -34.36
N LEU A 659 26.28 -31.56 -33.39
CA LEU A 659 27.48 -32.26 -32.95
C LEU A 659 27.37 -33.73 -33.37
N THR A 660 28.40 -34.27 -34.02
CA THR A 660 28.45 -35.68 -34.41
C THR A 660 29.17 -36.49 -33.35
N THR A 661 28.52 -37.54 -32.87
CA THR A 661 28.97 -38.44 -31.80
C THR A 661 29.20 -39.88 -32.28
N ASN A 662 29.13 -40.15 -33.59
CA ASN A 662 29.30 -41.47 -34.22
C ASN A 662 30.57 -42.26 -33.81
N ASN A 663 31.61 -41.58 -33.33
CA ASN A 663 32.90 -42.19 -32.96
C ASN A 663 33.09 -42.31 -31.44
N ILE A 664 32.02 -42.11 -30.67
CA ILE A 664 32.03 -42.19 -29.21
C ILE A 664 31.37 -43.52 -28.81
N GLU A 665 32.03 -44.28 -27.91
CA GLU A 665 31.49 -45.55 -27.40
C GLU A 665 30.15 -45.34 -26.67
N GLN A 666 29.27 -46.34 -26.67
CA GLN A 666 28.02 -46.29 -25.91
C GLN A 666 28.28 -45.99 -24.43
N GLY A 667 27.47 -45.11 -23.86
CA GLY A 667 27.62 -44.75 -22.46
C GLY A 667 27.06 -43.38 -22.11
N MET A 668 27.34 -42.98 -20.87
CA MET A 668 26.96 -41.69 -20.32
C MET A 668 28.13 -40.72 -20.38
N TYR A 669 27.85 -39.50 -20.84
CA TYR A 669 28.82 -38.42 -21.03
C TYR A 669 28.29 -37.11 -20.43
N LEU A 670 29.21 -36.18 -20.18
CA LEU A 670 28.93 -34.81 -19.75
C LEU A 670 29.33 -33.85 -20.86
N VAL A 671 28.37 -33.11 -21.40
CA VAL A 671 28.61 -32.01 -22.33
C VAL A 671 28.78 -30.73 -21.52
N LYS A 672 29.99 -30.18 -21.50
CA LYS A 672 30.33 -28.91 -20.86
C LYS A 672 30.25 -27.79 -21.88
N ILE A 673 29.45 -26.77 -21.59
CA ILE A 673 29.27 -25.58 -22.42
C ILE A 673 29.87 -24.41 -21.65
N ARG A 674 30.89 -23.79 -22.21
CA ARG A 674 31.71 -22.78 -21.54
C ARG A 674 31.69 -21.47 -22.33
N THR A 675 31.50 -20.38 -21.62
CA THR A 675 31.83 -19.02 -22.06
C THR A 675 32.96 -18.44 -21.21
N GLU A 676 33.36 -17.20 -21.48
CA GLU A 676 34.34 -16.50 -20.65
C GLU A 676 33.86 -16.21 -19.21
N ARG A 677 32.55 -16.27 -18.94
CA ARG A 677 31.96 -15.89 -17.64
C ARG A 677 31.30 -17.03 -16.88
N GLU A 678 30.92 -18.11 -17.57
CA GLU A 678 30.13 -19.18 -16.98
C GLU A 678 30.37 -20.52 -17.68
N GLU A 679 30.09 -21.61 -16.97
CA GLU A 679 30.09 -22.97 -17.52
C GLU A 679 28.84 -23.73 -17.08
N LYS A 680 28.31 -24.56 -17.98
CA LYS A 680 27.16 -25.43 -17.74
C LYS A 680 27.44 -26.85 -18.20
N PHE A 681 26.82 -27.83 -17.55
CA PHE A 681 26.95 -29.23 -17.90
C PHE A 681 25.58 -29.84 -18.23
N VAL A 682 25.51 -30.61 -19.31
CA VAL A 682 24.33 -31.38 -19.73
C VAL A 682 24.72 -32.84 -19.86
N ARG A 683 23.87 -33.76 -19.40
CA ARG A 683 24.11 -35.21 -19.54
C ARG A 683 23.75 -35.66 -20.94
N LEU A 684 24.60 -36.47 -21.56
CA LEU A 684 24.36 -37.10 -22.85
C LEU A 684 24.44 -38.62 -22.69
N MET A 685 23.42 -39.34 -23.15
CA MET A 685 23.43 -40.79 -23.28
C MET A 685 23.61 -41.16 -24.75
N ILE A 686 24.58 -42.02 -25.06
CA ILE A 686 24.81 -42.56 -26.40
C ILE A 686 24.44 -44.05 -26.39
N MET A 687 23.57 -44.44 -27.32
CA MET A 687 23.09 -45.82 -27.53
C MET A 687 23.33 -46.25 -28.99
N ASP A 688 23.35 -47.56 -29.22
CA ASP A 688 23.51 -48.18 -30.56
C ASP A 688 22.23 -48.15 -31.40
#